data_AF-A0A7M7R405-F1
#
_entry.id   AF-A0A7M7R405-F1
#
_cell.length_a   1.000
_cell.length_b   1.000
_cell.length_c   1.000
_cell.angle_alpha   90.00
_cell.angle_beta   90.00
_cell.angle_gamma   90.00
#
_symmetry.space_group_name_H-M   'P 1'
#
loop_
_entity.id
_entity.type
_entity.pdbx_description
1 polymer ?
#
loop_
_entity_poly.entity_id
_entity_poly.type
_entity_poly.pdbx_seq_one_letter_code
_entity_poly.pdbx_strand_id
1 'polypeptide(L)'
;MEKVSHLLGAVTQLPNYVYSPVKMDRIRLVEDILEIKRIRSKFCRETSAEIYAQISPHYFQIQHLFYSKENDWGFSHFMTWQDVLDPEKGYIKDDAITLEVHVVADAPHGVSWDSKKHTGYVGLKNQGATCYMNSLLQTLYFTNQLRKAVYKMPTESDDSSKSVALALQRVFHELQFCDKPVGTKKLTKSFGWETLDSFMQHDVQEFLRVLLDKLESKMKGTCVEGTVPKLFEGKMVSFIKCKNIDYTSKRVETFYDIQLNIKGKKNIYESFNDYVSTEILDGDNKYDAGEHGLQEAEKGVIFSSFPPVLHLHLMRFQYDPITDCSVKFNDRFEFYEKISLGQYLKSSKELTNADYTLHAVLVHSGDNHGGHYVVFINPSGDGKWCKFDDDVVSKCSKQEAIEHNYGGQDEDISMTVKHCTNAYMLVYIRNSELEHVLQEVREEDIPQELVERLQEEKRLEQIKRKERNEAYLFMTVNVLFEDSFNGHQGNDLYDQEKALYRVFRVRKQASLLEFLEILSESLKYSIGQIRIWPFSLRSNQTCRPTLIESETDLQKPITDCAESGNPWNIFVELAAPDSGLTALPAFDKDTDVLLFFKLYDPKKRKIHYCGHHYMPVTAKVQDLIPILNERAGYPENTDIILYEEIKPNMVEKIDNLAEPLEKVLEELMDGDIIVFQREEKENDIYELPTCRDYFRDLSFRMEVTFCDKTVPNDPGFLMELSQKITYEQMAKAVSQRLGTDPYLLQFFKCQNYKDLPGNPLKCTFDGTLKELVANCKPKTKKIFYQQLSIHVNELENKKQFKCIWVNLTLKEEKEIILYPNKNGTVLNLLEEAKKLVELSENGSGKLRILEIVSNKLQPGPKEDVPLESLSTNGSKIYRIEEIPKDELNLSEDEILVPVAHFHKDVFSTFGIPFFFKIKHGEPFLQMKERLFKRLDIQEKEFEKFKFAIVTANKPHFINDSPDYCMDIGDFRPHQNQIFPLSNSGANQQKPWLGLDHINKAPKRNRINYLEKAIKIYN
;
A
#
# COMPACT_ATOMS: atom_id res chain seq x y z
N MET A 1 50.39 45.81 -1.89
CA MET A 1 51.35 45.52 -0.79
C MET A 1 51.11 44.09 -0.35
N GLU A 2 51.44 43.09 -1.17
CA GLU A 2 52.78 42.57 -1.53
C GLU A 2 53.23 41.44 -0.59
N LYS A 3 53.54 40.30 -1.23
CA LYS A 3 54.01 39.01 -0.70
C LYS A 3 52.86 38.21 -0.05
N VAL A 4 52.32 37.15 -0.64
CA VAL A 4 53.04 35.99 -1.20
C VAL A 4 52.26 35.40 -2.38
N SER A 5 52.67 35.79 -3.58
CA SER A 5 52.75 34.88 -4.73
C SER A 5 53.92 33.95 -4.44
N HIS A 6 53.65 32.72 -3.99
CA HIS A 6 54.50 31.52 -4.08
C HIS A 6 53.93 30.46 -3.12
N LEU A 7 52.98 29.67 -3.62
CA LEU A 7 52.70 28.24 -3.25
C LEU A 7 51.34 27.79 -3.84
N LEU A 8 51.12 28.08 -5.13
CA LEU A 8 50.29 27.24 -6.00
C LEU A 8 51.29 26.41 -6.80
N GLY A 9 51.51 25.17 -6.40
CA GLY A 9 52.37 24.23 -7.12
C GLY A 9 53.00 23.17 -6.23
N ALA A 10 52.63 21.92 -6.51
CA ALA A 10 53.23 20.66 -6.11
C ALA A 10 52.61 19.90 -4.92
N VAL A 11 52.44 18.59 -5.17
CA VAL A 11 52.20 17.46 -4.24
C VAL A 11 50.71 17.31 -3.86
N THR A 12 49.83 16.57 -4.56
CA THR A 12 49.87 15.15 -5.00
C THR A 12 50.57 14.23 -4.02
N GLN A 13 49.79 13.34 -3.39
CA GLN A 13 50.17 12.30 -2.44
C GLN A 13 50.45 12.80 -1.02
N LEU A 14 49.63 12.36 -0.06
CA LEU A 14 50.12 12.12 1.28
C LEU A 14 50.02 10.60 1.55
N PRO A 15 51.14 9.98 1.97
CA PRO A 15 51.28 8.55 2.20
C PRO A 15 50.73 8.14 3.58
N ASN A 16 50.55 6.84 3.76
CA ASN A 16 50.43 6.19 5.07
C ASN A 16 51.56 6.68 5.99
N TYR A 17 51.24 7.48 7.01
CA TYR A 17 52.16 7.82 8.07
C TYR A 17 51.99 6.83 9.22
N VAL A 18 52.95 5.91 9.36
CA VAL A 18 53.15 5.12 10.58
C VAL A 18 53.96 5.99 11.54
N TYR A 19 53.39 6.39 12.68
CA TYR A 19 54.12 7.12 13.72
C TYR A 19 54.94 6.18 14.60
N SER A 20 56.18 6.58 14.89
CA SER A 20 57.12 5.95 15.83
C SER A 20 56.74 6.30 17.28
N PRO A 21 56.99 5.42 18.27
CA PRO A 21 56.64 5.69 19.67
C PRO A 21 57.48 6.86 20.23
N VAL A 22 56.80 7.85 20.81
CA VAL A 22 57.41 8.98 21.52
C VAL A 22 57.33 8.71 23.02
N LYS A 23 58.48 8.75 23.71
CA LYS A 23 58.56 8.69 25.17
C LYS A 23 57.94 9.95 25.78
N MET A 24 56.98 9.75 26.69
CA MET A 24 56.33 10.81 27.45
C MET A 24 57.29 11.46 28.45
N ASP A 25 57.53 12.75 28.29
CA ASP A 25 57.77 13.64 29.43
C ASP A 25 56.97 14.93 29.20
N ARG A 26 55.79 14.98 29.83
CA ARG A 26 54.94 16.18 30.02
C ARG A 26 54.72 17.07 28.79
N ILE A 27 53.92 16.61 27.82
CA ILE A 27 53.15 17.52 26.97
C ILE A 27 51.68 17.13 27.04
N ARG A 28 50.86 18.16 27.29
CA ARG A 28 49.42 18.14 27.52
C ARG A 28 48.67 17.60 26.30
N LEU A 29 47.50 17.03 26.57
CA LEU A 29 46.36 16.65 25.71
C LEU A 29 45.88 17.71 24.66
N VAL A 30 46.74 18.61 24.21
CA VAL A 30 46.43 19.89 23.55
C VAL A 30 46.88 19.93 22.10
N GLU A 31 47.80 19.06 21.67
CA GLU A 31 48.25 19.07 20.25
C GLU A 31 47.22 18.44 19.29
N ASP A 32 46.41 17.47 19.73
CA ASP A 32 45.34 16.88 18.88
C ASP A 32 44.09 17.78 18.74
N ILE A 33 43.92 18.76 19.64
CA ILE A 33 42.85 19.78 19.55
C ILE A 33 43.09 20.75 18.38
N LEU A 34 44.33 20.87 17.89
CA LEU A 34 44.67 21.73 16.75
C LEU A 34 44.16 21.17 15.41
N GLU A 35 43.97 19.86 15.28
CA GLU A 35 43.45 19.24 14.06
C GLU A 35 41.93 19.42 13.93
N ILE A 36 41.19 19.34 15.04
CA ILE A 36 39.75 19.66 15.12
C ILE A 36 39.49 21.14 14.80
N LYS A 37 40.36 22.05 15.26
CA LYS A 37 40.32 23.47 14.84
C LYS A 37 40.60 23.64 13.35
N ARG A 38 41.48 22.84 12.76
CA ARG A 38 41.76 22.82 11.30
C ARG A 38 40.56 22.31 10.50
N ILE A 39 39.84 21.30 10.99
CA ILE A 39 38.58 20.81 10.40
C ILE A 39 37.52 21.91 10.43
N ARG A 40 37.33 22.57 11.58
CA ARG A 40 36.38 23.70 11.72
C ARG A 40 36.74 24.91 10.82
N SER A 41 38.03 25.14 10.57
CA SER A 41 38.50 26.22 9.68
C SER A 41 38.51 25.85 8.18
N LYS A 42 38.62 24.56 7.81
CA LYS A 42 38.54 24.10 6.41
C LYS A 42 37.10 23.85 5.95
N PHE A 43 36.22 23.38 6.84
CA PHE A 43 34.84 22.99 6.54
C PHE A 43 33.83 23.94 7.19
N CYS A 44 33.87 25.22 6.80
CA CYS A 44 32.89 26.23 7.24
C CYS A 44 31.44 25.97 6.75
N ARG A 45 31.05 24.73 6.44
CA ARG A 45 29.70 24.36 5.97
C ARG A 45 29.36 22.93 6.42
N GLU A 46 28.09 22.79 6.79
CA GLU A 46 27.44 21.67 7.47
C GLU A 46 27.91 20.29 6.98
N THR A 47 28.50 19.50 7.88
CA THR A 47 29.07 18.17 7.61
C THR A 47 28.74 17.24 8.77
N SER A 48 28.22 16.05 8.47
CA SER A 48 28.21 14.95 9.46
C SER A 48 29.60 14.32 9.45
N ALA A 49 30.23 14.09 10.60
CA ALA A 49 31.49 13.36 10.66
C ALA A 49 31.40 12.19 11.64
N GLU A 50 31.94 11.04 11.22
CA GLU A 50 32.17 9.87 12.06
C GLU A 50 33.64 9.81 12.43
N ILE A 51 33.93 9.72 13.74
CA ILE A 51 35.29 9.63 14.26
C ILE A 51 35.48 8.23 14.85
N TYR A 52 36.47 7.51 14.35
CA TYR A 52 36.85 6.18 14.82
C TYR A 52 38.19 6.25 15.50
N ALA A 53 38.27 6.00 16.82
CA ALA A 53 39.54 5.90 17.53
C ALA A 53 39.85 4.43 17.87
N GLN A 54 40.95 3.87 17.37
CA GLN A 54 41.38 2.50 17.68
C GLN A 54 42.49 2.51 18.76
N ILE A 55 42.25 1.81 19.87
CA ILE A 55 43.25 1.44 20.88
C ILE A 55 43.17 -0.07 21.04
N SER A 56 43.76 -0.87 20.14
CA SER A 56 43.62 -2.33 20.19
C SER A 56 43.73 -2.89 21.63
N PRO A 57 42.67 -3.50 22.22
CA PRO A 57 41.44 -4.03 21.59
C PRO A 57 40.17 -3.13 21.63
N HIS A 58 40.27 -1.87 22.03
CA HIS A 58 39.16 -0.93 22.27
C HIS A 58 38.92 0.02 21.09
N TYR A 59 37.65 0.31 20.82
CA TYR A 59 37.21 1.17 19.73
C TYR A 59 36.11 2.11 20.22
N PHE A 60 36.18 3.38 19.84
CA PHE A 60 35.13 4.38 20.11
C PHE A 60 34.62 4.98 18.80
N GLN A 61 33.30 4.91 18.60
CA GLN A 61 32.59 5.53 17.47
C GLN A 61 31.75 6.70 17.96
N ILE A 62 31.83 7.81 17.25
CA ILE A 62 31.01 8.99 17.48
C ILE A 62 30.45 9.44 16.13
N GLN A 63 29.13 9.62 16.06
CA GLN A 63 28.44 10.22 14.91
C GLN A 63 27.86 11.56 15.33
N HIS A 64 28.25 12.65 14.65
CA HIS A 64 27.77 13.98 14.99
C HIS A 64 27.52 14.84 13.75
N LEU A 65 26.41 15.58 13.76
CA LEU A 65 26.03 16.51 12.69
C LEU A 65 26.52 17.91 13.03
N PHE A 66 27.60 18.37 12.40
CA PHE A 66 28.08 19.72 12.63
C PHE A 66 27.28 20.73 11.80
N TYR A 67 26.58 21.67 12.45
CA TYR A 67 25.94 22.79 11.76
C TYR A 67 26.12 24.13 12.49
N SER A 68 25.96 25.23 11.76
CA SER A 68 26.38 26.58 12.17
C SER A 68 25.76 27.13 13.46
N LYS A 69 24.68 26.53 13.96
CA LYS A 69 23.98 26.97 15.19
C LYS A 69 24.26 26.07 16.40
N GLU A 70 24.91 24.93 16.23
CA GLU A 70 25.30 24.06 17.34
C GLU A 70 26.74 24.33 17.80
N ASN A 71 26.93 24.36 19.12
CA ASN A 71 28.23 24.59 19.79
C ASN A 71 28.78 23.32 20.47
N ASP A 72 28.13 22.17 20.26
CA ASP A 72 28.59 20.88 20.74
C ASP A 72 29.73 20.36 19.85
N TRP A 73 30.69 19.66 20.46
CA TRP A 73 31.88 19.12 19.80
C TRP A 73 31.69 17.64 19.44
N GLY A 74 30.50 17.09 19.72
CA GLY A 74 30.10 15.72 19.37
C GLY A 74 30.52 14.65 20.36
N PHE A 75 31.26 14.99 21.42
CA PHE A 75 31.73 14.03 22.43
C PHE A 75 30.75 13.90 23.59
N SER A 76 29.97 12.83 23.61
CA SER A 76 29.03 12.53 24.71
C SER A 76 29.62 11.61 25.79
N HIS A 77 30.70 10.89 25.49
CA HIS A 77 31.31 9.90 26.37
C HIS A 77 32.82 10.10 26.44
N PHE A 78 33.35 10.26 27.65
CA PHE A 78 34.78 10.37 27.93
C PHE A 78 35.23 9.15 28.72
N MET A 79 36.37 8.56 28.34
CA MET A 79 37.02 7.55 29.16
C MET A 79 37.59 8.23 30.41
N THR A 80 37.41 7.61 31.58
CA THR A 80 37.98 8.16 32.80
C THR A 80 39.49 7.95 32.81
N TRP A 81 40.22 8.90 33.39
CA TRP A 81 41.68 8.79 33.49
C TRP A 81 42.14 7.55 34.26
N GLN A 82 41.32 7.07 35.21
CA GLN A 82 41.59 5.85 35.96
C GLN A 82 41.52 4.60 35.07
N ASP A 83 40.59 4.55 34.12
CA ASP A 83 40.47 3.43 33.18
C ASP A 83 41.65 3.36 32.21
N VAL A 84 42.17 4.52 31.77
CA VAL A 84 43.34 4.60 30.89
C VAL A 84 44.60 4.07 31.59
N LEU A 85 44.73 4.36 32.88
CA LEU A 85 45.89 3.96 33.69
C LEU A 85 45.82 2.51 34.20
N ASP A 86 44.68 1.84 34.05
CA ASP A 86 44.49 0.47 34.53
C ASP A 86 45.32 -0.52 33.69
N PRO A 87 46.34 -1.17 34.28
CA PRO A 87 47.19 -2.12 33.56
C PRO A 87 46.42 -3.34 33.05
N GLU A 88 45.30 -3.70 33.69
CA GLU A 88 44.47 -4.84 33.26
C GLU A 88 43.68 -4.54 31.99
N LYS A 89 43.41 -3.26 31.69
CA LYS A 89 42.72 -2.84 30.47
C LYS A 89 43.65 -2.67 29.27
N GLY A 90 44.96 -2.60 29.50
CA GLY A 90 45.97 -2.69 28.43
C GLY A 90 46.03 -1.48 27.48
N TYR A 91 45.49 -0.32 27.85
CA TYR A 91 45.55 0.91 27.03
C TYR A 91 46.95 1.52 26.93
N ILE A 92 47.79 1.32 27.96
CA ILE A 92 49.16 1.82 28.03
C ILE A 92 50.11 0.66 27.77
N LYS A 93 50.97 0.83 26.76
CA LYS A 93 52.05 -0.10 26.44
C LYS A 93 53.34 0.70 26.30
N ASP A 94 54.37 0.28 27.03
CA ASP A 94 55.69 0.96 27.05
C ASP A 94 55.58 2.46 27.40
N ASP A 95 54.72 2.79 28.36
CA ASP A 95 54.45 4.16 28.83
C ASP A 95 53.90 5.11 27.74
N ALA A 96 53.30 4.54 26.69
CA ALA A 96 52.70 5.25 25.58
C ALA A 96 51.29 4.70 25.23
N ILE A 97 50.47 5.56 24.65
CA ILE A 97 49.18 5.23 24.04
C ILE A 97 49.27 5.57 22.56
N THR A 98 48.83 4.67 21.69
CA THR A 98 48.71 4.94 20.25
C THR A 98 47.23 5.03 19.90
N LEU A 99 46.85 6.13 19.26
CA LEU A 99 45.49 6.38 18.80
C LEU A 99 45.50 6.46 17.28
N GLU A 100 44.72 5.63 16.61
CA GLU A 100 44.44 5.79 15.17
C GLU A 100 43.05 6.40 15.01
N VAL A 101 42.96 7.55 14.32
CA VAL A 101 41.71 8.28 14.12
C VAL A 101 41.29 8.29 12.65
N HIS A 102 40.16 7.67 12.31
CA HIS A 102 39.54 7.81 10.98
C HIS A 102 38.36 8.76 11.04
N VAL A 103 38.34 9.74 10.13
CA VAL A 103 37.24 10.71 10.00
C VAL A 103 36.55 10.50 8.65
N VAL A 104 35.27 10.13 8.66
CA VAL A 104 34.43 10.03 7.45
C VAL A 104 33.38 11.13 7.50
N ALA A 105 33.26 11.93 6.43
CA ALA A 105 32.28 12.99 6.36
C ALA A 105 31.29 12.80 5.21
N ASP A 106 30.00 12.78 5.54
CA ASP A 106 28.91 12.61 4.59
C ASP A 106 28.15 13.92 4.32
N ALA A 107 27.56 14.01 3.12
CA ALA A 107 26.66 15.11 2.79
C ALA A 107 25.40 15.05 3.65
N PRO A 108 24.94 16.16 4.26
CA PRO A 108 23.81 16.14 5.18
C PRO A 108 22.48 16.01 4.44
N HIS A 109 21.67 15.02 4.81
CA HIS A 109 20.28 14.89 4.38
C HIS A 109 19.36 15.79 5.22
N GLY A 110 18.42 16.50 4.58
CA GLY A 110 17.41 17.32 5.28
C GLY A 110 17.87 18.71 5.74
N VAL A 111 19.11 19.13 5.46
CA VAL A 111 19.66 20.46 5.75
C VAL A 111 19.97 21.20 4.42
N SER A 112 20.42 22.46 4.45
CA SER A 112 20.61 23.31 3.24
C SER A 112 21.86 22.92 2.43
N TRP A 113 21.92 21.68 1.94
CA TRP A 113 22.95 21.22 1.02
C TRP A 113 22.70 21.71 -0.40
N ASP A 114 23.64 22.49 -0.93
CA ASP A 114 23.61 22.97 -2.32
C ASP A 114 24.38 21.99 -3.22
N SER A 115 23.67 20.95 -3.71
CA SER A 115 24.21 19.92 -4.59
C SER A 115 24.90 20.51 -5.83
N LYS A 116 24.27 21.52 -6.46
CA LYS A 116 24.75 22.12 -7.71
C LYS A 116 26.11 22.79 -7.50
N LYS A 117 26.25 23.55 -6.41
CA LYS A 117 27.50 24.27 -6.11
C LYS A 117 28.69 23.34 -5.86
N HIS A 118 28.48 22.19 -5.21
CA HIS A 118 29.59 21.30 -4.81
C HIS A 118 29.94 20.27 -5.89
N THR A 119 28.94 19.83 -6.67
CA THR A 119 29.09 18.72 -7.63
C THR A 119 28.92 19.14 -9.09
N GLY A 120 28.21 20.24 -9.36
CA GLY A 120 27.77 20.63 -10.71
C GLY A 120 26.40 20.06 -11.10
N TYR A 121 25.81 19.19 -10.27
CA TYR A 121 24.58 18.44 -10.56
C TYR A 121 23.53 18.63 -9.46
N VAL A 122 22.27 18.34 -9.78
CA VAL A 122 21.14 18.40 -8.85
C VAL A 122 20.44 17.04 -8.73
N GLY A 123 19.83 16.83 -7.56
CA GLY A 123 19.06 15.64 -7.27
C GLY A 123 17.60 15.71 -7.73
N LEU A 124 16.85 14.65 -7.43
CA LEU A 124 15.42 14.50 -7.67
C LEU A 124 14.70 14.36 -6.33
N LYS A 125 13.58 15.08 -6.16
CA LYS A 125 12.77 15.00 -4.94
C LYS A 125 12.13 13.62 -4.82
N ASN A 126 12.32 12.98 -3.68
CA ASN A 126 11.58 11.77 -3.33
C ASN A 126 10.12 12.11 -3.00
N GLN A 127 9.17 11.35 -3.56
CA GLN A 127 7.73 11.52 -3.30
C GLN A 127 7.20 10.58 -2.19
N GLY A 128 8.07 9.76 -1.61
CA GLY A 128 7.74 8.72 -0.63
C GLY A 128 8.63 7.50 -0.83
N ALA A 129 8.34 6.70 -1.86
CA ALA A 129 9.07 5.48 -2.19
C ALA A 129 9.60 5.47 -3.63
N THR A 130 9.90 6.63 -4.20
CA THR A 130 10.24 6.79 -5.63
C THR A 130 11.75 6.75 -5.93
N CYS A 131 12.58 6.29 -5.00
CA CYS A 131 14.05 6.30 -5.11
C CYS A 131 14.57 5.43 -6.26
N TYR A 132 13.89 4.31 -6.57
CA TYR A 132 14.22 3.46 -7.74
C TYR A 132 14.08 4.24 -9.06
N MET A 133 13.00 5.02 -9.19
CA MET A 133 12.74 5.87 -10.35
C MET A 133 13.75 7.00 -10.42
N ASN A 134 14.07 7.65 -9.29
CA ASN A 134 15.06 8.72 -9.24
C ASN A 134 16.45 8.24 -9.70
N SER A 135 16.87 7.07 -9.19
CA SER A 135 18.13 6.42 -9.56
C SER A 135 18.20 6.16 -11.07
N LEU A 136 17.14 5.58 -11.62
CA LEU A 136 17.09 5.29 -13.05
C LEU A 136 17.05 6.55 -13.93
N LEU A 137 16.28 7.57 -13.53
CA LEU A 137 16.18 8.83 -14.26
C LEU A 137 17.54 9.53 -14.36
N GLN A 138 18.33 9.52 -13.28
CA GLN A 138 19.69 10.07 -13.31
C GLN A 138 20.57 9.27 -14.28
N THR A 139 20.52 7.93 -14.25
CA THR A 139 21.26 7.07 -15.19
C THR A 139 20.91 7.37 -16.66
N LEU A 140 19.62 7.50 -16.98
CA LEU A 140 19.19 7.82 -18.34
C LEU A 140 19.52 9.27 -18.74
N TYR A 141 19.46 10.21 -17.78
CA TYR A 141 19.82 11.61 -18.01
C TYR A 141 21.29 11.79 -18.39
N PHE A 142 22.20 11.03 -17.77
CA PHE A 142 23.63 11.06 -18.10
C PHE A 142 24.01 10.20 -19.31
N THR A 143 23.05 9.46 -19.88
CA THR A 143 23.19 8.91 -21.24
C THR A 143 22.92 10.04 -22.24
N ASN A 144 23.90 10.92 -22.44
CA ASN A 144 23.71 12.21 -23.12
C ASN A 144 23.10 12.08 -24.52
N GLN A 145 23.49 11.07 -25.30
CA GLN A 145 22.89 10.81 -26.62
C GLN A 145 21.39 10.50 -26.53
N LEU A 146 20.95 9.74 -25.52
CA LEU A 146 19.52 9.50 -25.26
C LEU A 146 18.83 10.81 -24.86
N ARG A 147 19.43 11.61 -23.97
CA ARG A 147 18.89 12.92 -23.56
C ARG A 147 18.65 13.84 -24.76
N LYS A 148 19.61 13.94 -25.70
CA LYS A 148 19.45 14.73 -26.93
C LYS A 148 18.29 14.24 -27.79
N ALA A 149 18.10 12.93 -27.89
CA ALA A 149 16.98 12.37 -28.64
C ALA A 149 15.64 12.65 -27.95
N VAL A 150 15.57 12.55 -26.62
CA VAL A 150 14.37 12.88 -25.85
C VAL A 150 13.96 14.35 -26.04
N TYR A 151 14.91 15.29 -26.07
CA TYR A 151 14.60 16.70 -26.35
C TYR A 151 14.02 16.94 -27.74
N LYS A 152 14.35 16.12 -28.73
CA LYS A 152 13.88 16.25 -30.12
C LYS A 152 12.58 15.49 -30.41
N MET A 153 11.97 14.85 -29.41
CA MET A 153 10.67 14.20 -29.58
C MET A 153 9.56 15.24 -29.76
N PRO A 154 8.65 15.07 -30.73
CA PRO A 154 7.54 15.98 -30.94
C PRO A 154 6.50 15.80 -29.83
N THR A 155 6.31 16.85 -29.02
CA THR A 155 5.40 16.84 -27.87
C THR A 155 4.48 18.05 -27.85
N GLU A 156 4.46 18.90 -28.88
CA GLU A 156 3.77 20.20 -28.94
C GLU A 156 2.26 20.06 -28.68
N SER A 157 1.63 19.00 -29.19
CA SER A 157 0.20 18.72 -29.01
C SER A 157 -0.13 17.80 -27.83
N ASP A 158 0.87 17.30 -27.11
CA ASP A 158 0.67 16.31 -26.04
C ASP A 158 0.02 16.93 -24.80
N ASP A 159 -0.80 16.15 -24.08
CA ASP A 159 -1.37 16.56 -22.80
C ASP A 159 -0.28 16.68 -21.72
N SER A 160 -0.24 17.82 -21.00
CA SER A 160 0.78 18.13 -19.98
C SER A 160 0.81 17.15 -18.80
N SER A 161 -0.32 16.49 -18.52
CA SER A 161 -0.51 15.58 -17.39
C SER A 161 -0.45 14.10 -17.74
N LYS A 162 -0.65 13.73 -19.01
CA LYS A 162 -0.68 12.33 -19.48
C LYS A 162 0.54 11.93 -20.33
N SER A 163 1.26 12.87 -20.93
CA SER A 163 2.40 12.51 -21.78
C SER A 163 3.66 12.22 -20.98
N VAL A 164 4.10 10.96 -21.05
CA VAL A 164 5.37 10.48 -20.47
C VAL A 164 6.57 11.15 -21.13
N ALA A 165 6.55 11.33 -22.46
CA ALA A 165 7.65 11.95 -23.19
C ALA A 165 7.85 13.42 -22.78
N LEU A 166 6.76 14.20 -22.72
CA LEU A 166 6.80 15.58 -22.27
C LEU A 166 7.21 15.69 -20.80
N ALA A 167 6.71 14.79 -19.95
CA ALA A 167 7.11 14.76 -18.55
C ALA A 167 8.61 14.45 -18.37
N LEU A 168 9.17 13.55 -19.19
CA LEU A 168 10.60 13.25 -19.18
C LEU A 168 11.43 14.42 -19.71
N GLN A 169 11.01 15.06 -20.80
CA GLN A 169 11.62 16.30 -21.31
C GLN A 169 11.68 17.38 -20.23
N ARG A 170 10.59 17.56 -19.47
CA ARG A 170 10.54 18.50 -18.34
C ARG A 170 11.56 18.15 -17.26
N VAL A 171 11.62 16.88 -16.84
CA VAL A 171 12.59 16.43 -15.82
C VAL A 171 14.04 16.64 -16.30
N PHE A 172 14.36 16.26 -17.54
CA PHE A 172 15.71 16.44 -18.09
C PHE A 172 16.09 17.91 -18.23
N HIS A 173 15.17 18.75 -18.71
CA HIS A 173 15.39 20.18 -18.79
C HIS A 173 15.63 20.80 -17.40
N GLU A 174 14.82 20.46 -16.41
CA GLU A 174 15.03 20.94 -15.04
C GLU A 174 16.33 20.42 -14.42
N LEU A 175 16.73 19.16 -14.66
CA LEU A 175 18.02 18.62 -14.18
C LEU A 175 19.23 19.37 -14.77
N GLN A 176 19.08 19.90 -15.98
CA GLN A 176 20.13 20.65 -16.67
C GLN A 176 20.27 22.08 -16.14
N PHE A 177 19.15 22.80 -15.94
CA PHE A 177 19.13 24.24 -15.68
C PHE A 177 18.74 24.67 -14.27
N CYS A 178 18.11 23.83 -13.46
CA CYS A 178 17.74 24.21 -12.09
C CYS A 178 18.89 24.00 -11.10
N ASP A 179 18.96 24.88 -10.11
CA ASP A 179 19.88 24.79 -8.97
C ASP A 179 19.26 24.06 -7.77
N LYS A 180 18.01 23.62 -7.89
CA LYS A 180 17.24 22.97 -6.82
C LYS A 180 16.84 21.55 -7.23
N PRO A 181 16.60 20.65 -6.26
CA PRO A 181 16.10 19.32 -6.54
C PRO A 181 14.82 19.32 -7.38
N VAL A 182 14.81 18.51 -8.43
CA VAL A 182 13.79 18.47 -9.48
C VAL A 182 12.62 17.61 -9.04
N GLY A 183 11.39 18.04 -9.32
CA GLY A 183 10.18 17.31 -8.92
C GLY A 183 9.71 16.33 -9.98
N THR A 184 9.40 15.09 -9.61
CA THR A 184 8.93 14.04 -10.55
C THR A 184 7.41 13.81 -10.54
N LYS A 185 6.63 14.69 -9.90
CA LYS A 185 5.17 14.52 -9.71
C LYS A 185 4.37 14.43 -11.02
N LYS A 186 4.73 15.23 -12.03
CA LYS A 186 4.05 15.18 -13.33
C LYS A 186 4.43 13.92 -14.11
N LEU A 187 5.62 13.36 -13.88
CA LEU A 187 6.05 12.11 -14.49
C LEU A 187 5.27 10.93 -13.92
N THR A 188 5.16 10.80 -12.60
CA THR A 188 4.33 9.75 -11.98
C THR A 188 2.86 9.87 -12.41
N LYS A 189 2.32 11.10 -12.46
CA LYS A 189 0.97 11.33 -12.99
C LYS A 189 0.80 10.90 -14.45
N SER A 190 1.81 11.10 -15.31
CA SER A 190 1.77 10.66 -16.72
C SER A 190 1.78 9.14 -16.88
N PHE A 191 2.20 8.41 -15.84
CA PHE A 191 2.07 6.96 -15.74
C PHE A 191 0.69 6.51 -15.21
N GLY A 192 -0.23 7.44 -14.97
CA GLY A 192 -1.53 7.13 -14.37
C GLY A 192 -1.43 6.74 -12.89
N TRP A 193 -0.30 7.03 -12.23
CA TRP A 193 -0.12 6.75 -10.81
C TRP A 193 -0.81 7.80 -9.96
N GLU A 194 -1.56 7.34 -8.97
CA GLU A 194 -2.15 8.17 -7.94
C GLU A 194 -1.15 8.39 -6.77
N THR A 195 -1.54 9.21 -5.80
CA THR A 195 -0.68 9.54 -4.65
C THR A 195 -0.28 8.30 -3.85
N LEU A 196 -1.15 7.28 -3.77
CA LEU A 196 -0.86 6.04 -3.04
C LEU A 196 0.17 5.17 -3.77
N ASP A 197 0.11 5.12 -5.11
CA ASP A 197 1.05 4.36 -5.93
C ASP A 197 2.49 4.89 -5.80
N SER A 198 2.65 6.19 -5.48
CA SER A 198 3.97 6.79 -5.22
C SER A 198 4.66 6.29 -3.95
N PHE A 199 3.95 5.53 -3.10
CA PHE A 199 4.51 4.82 -1.95
C PHE A 199 4.77 3.33 -2.22
N MET A 200 4.43 2.83 -3.42
CA MET A 200 4.76 1.47 -3.82
C MET A 200 6.19 1.38 -4.34
N GLN A 201 6.93 0.37 -3.85
CA GLN A 201 8.24 0.03 -4.37
C GLN A 201 8.08 -0.83 -5.62
N HIS A 202 8.83 -0.51 -6.66
CA HIS A 202 8.85 -1.25 -7.91
C HIS A 202 10.27 -1.69 -8.24
N ASP A 203 10.36 -2.76 -9.02
CA ASP A 203 11.63 -3.21 -9.56
C ASP A 203 12.18 -2.23 -10.60
N VAL A 204 13.45 -1.84 -10.46
CA VAL A 204 14.12 -0.90 -11.37
C VAL A 204 14.18 -1.43 -12.81
N GLN A 205 14.39 -2.73 -12.99
CA GLN A 205 14.51 -3.35 -14.31
C GLN A 205 13.16 -3.40 -15.02
N GLU A 206 12.07 -3.71 -14.31
CA GLU A 206 10.72 -3.65 -14.87
C GLU A 206 10.40 -2.21 -15.30
N PHE A 207 10.65 -1.24 -14.42
CA PHE A 207 10.41 0.18 -14.71
C PHE A 207 11.22 0.68 -15.90
N LEU A 208 12.50 0.28 -16.03
CA LEU A 208 13.35 0.61 -17.17
C LEU A 208 12.77 0.09 -18.48
N ARG A 209 12.33 -1.16 -18.53
CA ARG A 209 11.76 -1.74 -19.76
C ARG A 209 10.48 -1.04 -20.17
N VAL A 210 9.60 -0.74 -19.22
CA VAL A 210 8.36 0.00 -19.46
C VAL A 210 8.66 1.41 -19.99
N LEU A 211 9.64 2.10 -19.40
CA LEU A 211 10.03 3.44 -19.84
C LEU A 211 10.66 3.43 -21.24
N LEU A 212 11.60 2.52 -21.51
CA LEU A 212 12.25 2.41 -22.82
C LEU A 212 11.26 2.04 -23.92
N ASP A 213 10.34 1.10 -23.68
CA ASP A 213 9.32 0.71 -24.67
C ASP A 213 8.37 1.88 -25.00
N LYS A 214 7.96 2.65 -23.99
CA LYS A 214 7.16 3.87 -24.22
C LYS A 214 7.92 4.93 -25.02
N LEU A 215 9.20 5.14 -24.72
CA LEU A 215 10.04 6.07 -25.48
C LEU A 215 10.24 5.60 -26.91
N GLU A 216 10.59 4.33 -27.12
CA GLU A 216 10.76 3.75 -28.44
C GLU A 216 9.48 3.89 -29.27
N SER A 217 8.33 3.53 -28.69
CA SER A 217 7.02 3.65 -29.33
C SER A 217 6.69 5.08 -29.74
N LYS A 218 6.96 6.07 -28.87
CA LYS A 218 6.73 7.49 -29.17
C LYS A 218 7.76 8.08 -30.15
N MET A 219 8.96 7.50 -30.26
CA MET A 219 9.97 7.91 -31.23
C MET A 219 9.72 7.35 -32.64
N LYS A 220 8.87 6.33 -32.81
CA LYS A 220 8.53 5.78 -34.14
C LYS A 220 7.87 6.85 -35.03
N GLY A 221 8.33 6.96 -36.28
CA GLY A 221 7.84 7.95 -37.23
C GLY A 221 8.37 9.38 -37.00
N THR A 222 9.36 9.56 -36.12
CA THR A 222 9.96 10.87 -35.82
C THR A 222 11.41 10.94 -36.32
N CYS A 223 12.03 12.13 -36.25
CA CYS A 223 13.43 12.32 -36.64
C CYS A 223 14.45 11.59 -35.74
N VAL A 224 14.01 11.01 -34.62
CA VAL A 224 14.84 10.27 -33.65
C VAL A 224 14.44 8.79 -33.52
N GLU A 225 13.71 8.28 -34.50
CA GLU A 225 13.33 6.87 -34.58
C GLU A 225 14.55 5.94 -34.49
N GLY A 226 14.40 4.83 -33.77
CA GLY A 226 15.44 3.81 -33.63
C GLY A 226 16.59 4.18 -32.67
N THR A 227 16.54 5.34 -32.00
CA THR A 227 17.59 5.73 -31.03
C THR A 227 17.71 4.74 -29.88
N VAL A 228 16.59 4.29 -29.31
CA VAL A 228 16.55 3.33 -28.20
C VAL A 228 17.19 1.98 -28.62
N PRO A 229 16.75 1.32 -29.71
CA PRO A 229 17.44 0.14 -30.23
C PRO A 229 18.92 0.39 -30.51
N LYS A 230 19.29 1.51 -31.15
CA LYS A 230 20.69 1.81 -31.48
C LYS A 230 21.61 1.89 -30.25
N LEU A 231 21.10 2.36 -29.11
CA LEU A 231 21.87 2.52 -27.88
C LEU A 231 21.92 1.26 -27.02
N PHE A 232 20.82 0.51 -26.95
CA PHE A 232 20.62 -0.53 -25.95
C PHE A 232 20.36 -1.94 -26.52
N GLU A 233 20.04 -2.08 -27.82
CA GLU A 233 19.76 -3.40 -28.42
C GLU A 233 21.05 -4.18 -28.68
N GLY A 234 21.18 -5.32 -28.00
CA GLY A 234 22.11 -6.38 -28.33
C GLY A 234 21.43 -7.54 -29.04
N LYS A 235 22.23 -8.43 -29.63
CA LYS A 235 21.75 -9.65 -30.30
C LYS A 235 22.47 -10.86 -29.75
N MET A 236 21.71 -11.89 -29.40
CA MET A 236 22.21 -13.20 -28.98
C MET A 236 21.61 -14.31 -29.83
N VAL A 237 22.33 -15.42 -29.93
CA VAL A 237 21.89 -16.62 -30.65
C VAL A 237 21.74 -17.73 -29.62
N SER A 238 20.51 -18.14 -29.37
CA SER A 238 20.23 -19.41 -28.69
C SER A 238 20.37 -20.53 -29.71
N PHE A 239 21.22 -21.51 -29.41
CA PHE A 239 21.40 -22.68 -30.25
C PHE A 239 21.04 -23.95 -29.47
N ILE A 240 20.49 -24.93 -30.18
CA ILE A 240 20.25 -26.27 -29.68
C ILE A 240 20.86 -27.23 -30.69
N LYS A 241 21.87 -27.98 -30.26
CA LYS A 241 22.58 -28.96 -31.10
C LYS A 241 22.32 -30.36 -30.56
N CYS A 242 21.69 -31.21 -31.35
CA CYS A 242 21.48 -32.60 -30.94
C CYS A 242 22.80 -33.37 -30.92
N LYS A 243 22.97 -34.29 -29.97
CA LYS A 243 24.21 -35.08 -29.81
C LYS A 243 24.28 -36.25 -30.79
N ASN A 244 23.15 -36.93 -30.98
CA ASN A 244 23.08 -38.21 -31.70
C ASN A 244 22.63 -38.06 -33.16
N ILE A 245 22.24 -36.85 -33.58
CA ILE A 245 21.82 -36.54 -34.95
C ILE A 245 22.42 -35.20 -35.37
N ASP A 246 22.64 -35.01 -36.66
CA ASP A 246 23.12 -33.74 -37.22
C ASP A 246 21.96 -32.74 -37.40
N TYR A 247 21.35 -32.36 -36.28
CA TYR A 247 20.30 -31.36 -36.22
C TYR A 247 20.71 -30.21 -35.29
N THR A 248 20.68 -28.99 -35.82
CA THR A 248 20.96 -27.77 -35.05
C THR A 248 19.87 -26.73 -35.29
N SER A 249 19.17 -26.36 -34.22
CA SER A 249 18.27 -25.20 -34.21
C SER A 249 19.03 -23.96 -33.75
N LYS A 250 18.82 -22.82 -34.42
CA LYS A 250 19.40 -21.53 -34.03
C LYS A 250 18.32 -20.46 -34.09
N ARG A 251 18.16 -19.71 -33.00
CA ARG A 251 17.24 -18.58 -32.91
C ARG A 251 18.00 -17.34 -32.52
N VAL A 252 17.84 -16.27 -33.30
CA VAL A 252 18.38 -14.95 -32.98
C VAL A 252 17.34 -14.23 -32.13
N GLU A 253 17.75 -13.73 -30.98
CA GLU A 253 16.92 -12.95 -30.05
C GLU A 253 17.62 -11.61 -29.76
N THR A 254 16.82 -10.56 -29.59
CA THR A 254 17.30 -9.24 -29.17
C THR A 254 17.18 -9.09 -27.66
N PHE A 255 18.06 -8.30 -27.06
CA PHE A 255 18.01 -7.98 -25.63
C PHE A 255 18.33 -6.50 -25.41
N TYR A 256 17.76 -5.94 -24.34
CA TYR A 256 18.02 -4.57 -23.86
C TYR A 256 18.77 -4.54 -22.53
N ASP A 257 18.74 -5.66 -21.81
CA ASP A 257 19.44 -5.92 -20.56
C ASP A 257 19.94 -7.37 -20.55
N ILE A 258 20.95 -7.66 -19.72
CA ILE A 258 21.42 -9.03 -19.45
C ILE A 258 21.25 -9.32 -17.97
N GLN A 259 20.56 -10.40 -17.66
CA GLN A 259 20.34 -10.89 -16.30
C GLN A 259 21.48 -11.83 -15.91
N LEU A 260 22.28 -11.43 -14.93
CA LEU A 260 23.42 -12.20 -14.44
C LEU A 260 23.08 -12.90 -13.14
N ASN A 261 23.23 -14.23 -13.14
CA ASN A 261 23.10 -15.03 -11.94
C ASN A 261 24.28 -14.75 -11.00
N ILE A 262 24.00 -14.45 -9.73
CA ILE A 262 25.02 -14.14 -8.74
C ILE A 262 25.23 -15.27 -7.72
N LYS A 263 24.27 -16.19 -7.59
CA LYS A 263 24.31 -17.22 -6.55
C LYS A 263 25.47 -18.18 -6.80
N GLY A 264 26.41 -18.22 -5.85
CA GLY A 264 27.63 -19.03 -5.97
C GLY A 264 28.64 -18.53 -6.99
N LYS A 265 28.54 -17.28 -7.45
CA LYS A 265 29.50 -16.64 -8.37
C LYS A 265 30.25 -15.51 -7.64
N LYS A 266 31.56 -15.44 -7.81
CA LYS A 266 32.40 -14.45 -7.12
C LYS A 266 32.48 -13.11 -7.83
N ASN A 267 32.37 -13.12 -9.16
CA ASN A 267 32.58 -11.94 -9.98
C ASN A 267 31.78 -11.99 -11.30
N ILE A 268 31.74 -10.85 -11.99
CA ILE A 268 31.06 -10.67 -13.27
C ILE A 268 31.49 -11.68 -14.35
N TYR A 269 32.76 -12.07 -14.42
CA TYR A 269 33.24 -13.01 -15.44
C TYR A 269 32.73 -14.43 -15.21
N GLU A 270 32.65 -14.87 -13.95
CA GLU A 270 32.06 -16.17 -13.60
C GLU A 270 30.57 -16.23 -13.99
N SER A 271 29.83 -15.14 -13.81
CA SER A 271 28.42 -15.05 -14.24
C SER A 271 28.27 -15.03 -15.75
N PHE A 272 29.15 -14.35 -16.50
CA PHE A 272 29.12 -14.41 -17.97
C PHE A 272 29.49 -15.81 -18.49
N ASN A 273 30.47 -16.48 -17.87
CA ASN A 273 30.82 -17.87 -18.18
C ASN A 273 29.64 -18.81 -17.92
N ASP A 274 28.92 -18.62 -16.81
CA ASP A 274 27.68 -19.35 -16.50
C ASP A 274 26.61 -19.09 -17.57
N TYR A 275 26.43 -17.84 -17.99
CA TYR A 275 25.44 -17.43 -18.97
C TYR A 275 25.64 -18.08 -20.36
N VAL A 276 26.90 -18.21 -20.81
CA VAL A 276 27.23 -18.85 -22.09
C VAL A 276 27.48 -20.35 -21.96
N SER A 277 27.42 -20.91 -20.76
CA SER A 277 27.63 -22.34 -20.54
C SER A 277 26.53 -23.15 -21.23
N THR A 278 26.90 -24.30 -21.77
CA THR A 278 25.95 -25.18 -22.45
C THR A 278 25.19 -26.02 -21.44
N GLU A 279 23.88 -25.90 -21.44
CA GLU A 279 22.95 -26.76 -20.72
C GLU A 279 22.79 -28.08 -21.49
N ILE A 280 22.93 -29.21 -20.78
CA ILE A 280 22.66 -30.52 -21.36
C ILE A 280 21.17 -30.83 -21.20
N LEU A 281 20.50 -31.08 -22.33
CA LEU A 281 19.11 -31.50 -22.41
C LEU A 281 19.08 -33.03 -22.48
N ASP A 282 19.05 -33.68 -21.32
CA ASP A 282 19.01 -35.13 -21.16
C ASP A 282 17.83 -35.61 -20.30
N GLY A 283 17.70 -36.94 -20.14
CA GLY A 283 16.63 -37.56 -19.35
C GLY A 283 15.23 -37.14 -19.81
N ASP A 284 14.47 -36.55 -18.90
CA ASP A 284 13.11 -36.03 -19.13
C ASP A 284 13.09 -34.64 -19.79
N ASN A 285 14.25 -33.98 -19.92
CA ASN A 285 14.40 -32.65 -20.52
C ASN A 285 14.91 -32.72 -21.98
N LYS A 286 14.78 -33.87 -22.64
CA LYS A 286 15.19 -34.06 -24.05
C LYS A 286 14.50 -33.04 -24.97
N TYR A 287 15.23 -32.57 -25.96
CA TYR A 287 14.76 -31.60 -26.94
C TYR A 287 13.89 -32.26 -28.00
N ASP A 288 12.70 -31.72 -28.26
CA ASP A 288 11.88 -32.17 -29.38
C ASP A 288 12.42 -31.58 -30.70
N ALA A 289 13.11 -32.41 -31.47
CA ALA A 289 13.68 -32.07 -32.76
C ALA A 289 12.68 -32.23 -33.91
N GLY A 290 11.37 -32.26 -33.63
CA GLY A 290 10.31 -32.34 -34.63
C GLY A 290 10.28 -33.72 -35.29
N GLU A 291 10.76 -33.81 -36.53
CA GLU A 291 10.77 -35.07 -37.30
C GLU A 291 11.62 -36.17 -36.65
N HIS A 292 12.60 -35.79 -35.82
CA HIS A 292 13.47 -36.73 -35.11
C HIS A 292 13.02 -37.04 -33.67
N GLY A 293 11.88 -36.50 -33.22
CA GLY A 293 11.34 -36.69 -31.88
C GLY A 293 12.25 -36.17 -30.77
N LEU A 294 12.12 -36.74 -29.56
CA LEU A 294 12.88 -36.34 -28.38
C LEU A 294 14.34 -36.81 -28.44
N GLN A 295 15.26 -35.86 -28.50
CA GLN A 295 16.70 -36.08 -28.64
C GLN A 295 17.48 -35.46 -27.48
N GLU A 296 18.59 -36.10 -27.14
CA GLU A 296 19.57 -35.49 -26.26
C GLU A 296 20.29 -34.38 -27.01
N ALA A 297 20.33 -33.19 -26.43
CA ALA A 297 20.85 -32.01 -27.07
C ALA A 297 21.66 -31.14 -26.11
N GLU A 298 22.45 -30.24 -26.67
CA GLU A 298 23.15 -29.19 -25.95
C GLU A 298 22.48 -27.87 -26.33
N LYS A 299 21.97 -27.16 -25.33
CA LYS A 299 21.41 -25.83 -25.48
C LYS A 299 22.43 -24.84 -24.95
N GLY A 300 22.69 -23.79 -25.72
CA GLY A 300 23.58 -22.72 -25.28
C GLY A 300 23.19 -21.37 -25.84
N VAL A 301 23.83 -20.33 -25.35
CA VAL A 301 23.65 -18.95 -25.80
C VAL A 301 25.01 -18.37 -26.17
N ILE A 302 25.07 -17.70 -27.33
CA ILE A 302 26.27 -17.00 -27.78
C ILE A 302 25.88 -15.58 -28.18
N PHE A 303 26.65 -14.59 -27.73
CA PHE A 303 26.43 -13.21 -28.11
C PHE A 303 26.88 -12.96 -29.56
N SER A 304 26.01 -12.36 -30.35
CA SER A 304 26.33 -11.92 -31.71
C SER A 304 26.82 -10.48 -31.72
N SER A 305 26.19 -9.61 -30.93
CA SER A 305 26.62 -8.22 -30.77
C SER A 305 26.21 -7.68 -29.40
N PHE A 306 27.09 -6.89 -28.78
CA PHE A 306 26.77 -6.10 -27.59
C PHE A 306 26.45 -4.64 -27.98
N PRO A 307 25.51 -3.98 -27.26
CA PRO A 307 25.10 -2.60 -27.51
C PRO A 307 26.15 -1.57 -27.05
N PRO A 308 26.09 -0.31 -27.52
CA PRO A 308 26.90 0.79 -27.00
C PRO A 308 26.74 1.01 -25.49
N VAL A 309 25.50 0.94 -24.98
CA VAL A 309 25.19 1.04 -23.55
C VAL A 309 24.64 -0.30 -23.08
N LEU A 310 25.35 -0.93 -22.16
CA LEU A 310 25.07 -2.27 -21.67
C LEU A 310 24.51 -2.20 -20.25
N HIS A 311 23.26 -2.62 -20.09
CA HIS A 311 22.60 -2.78 -18.81
C HIS A 311 22.75 -4.21 -18.30
N LEU A 312 23.37 -4.36 -17.13
CA LEU A 312 23.54 -5.64 -16.46
C LEU A 312 22.71 -5.65 -15.18
N HIS A 313 21.73 -6.53 -15.13
CA HIS A 313 20.89 -6.75 -13.97
C HIS A 313 21.46 -7.89 -13.13
N LEU A 314 21.80 -7.60 -11.87
CA LEU A 314 22.31 -8.61 -10.95
C LEU A 314 21.12 -9.27 -10.26
N MET A 315 20.95 -10.58 -10.45
CA MET A 315 19.80 -11.36 -9.94
C MET A 315 19.87 -11.57 -8.42
N ARG A 316 19.84 -10.47 -7.66
CA ARG A 316 19.90 -10.44 -6.19
C ARG A 316 18.60 -10.79 -5.52
N PHE A 317 17.46 -10.77 -6.22
CA PHE A 317 16.20 -11.24 -5.67
C PHE A 317 15.81 -12.53 -6.38
N GLN A 318 15.57 -13.60 -5.62
CA GLN A 318 14.98 -14.83 -6.15
C GLN A 318 13.93 -15.35 -5.17
N TYR A 319 12.91 -16.00 -5.72
CA TYR A 319 11.92 -16.71 -4.95
C TYR A 319 12.55 -17.93 -4.28
N ASP A 320 12.43 -18.04 -2.95
CA ASP A 320 12.85 -19.20 -2.19
C ASP A 320 11.63 -20.10 -1.91
N PRO A 321 11.54 -21.28 -2.55
CA PRO A 321 10.42 -22.21 -2.34
C PRO A 321 10.32 -22.76 -0.91
N ILE A 322 11.41 -22.69 -0.12
CA ILE A 322 11.43 -23.20 1.25
C ILE A 322 10.69 -22.25 2.19
N THR A 323 10.91 -20.94 2.03
CA THR A 323 10.29 -19.89 2.86
C THR A 323 9.01 -19.32 2.26
N ASP A 324 8.65 -19.74 1.04
CA ASP A 324 7.51 -19.25 0.25
C ASP A 324 7.52 -17.71 0.12
N CYS A 325 8.72 -17.13 0.01
CA CYS A 325 8.91 -15.69 -0.13
C CYS A 325 10.14 -15.36 -0.98
N SER A 326 10.15 -14.17 -1.59
CA SER A 326 11.32 -13.67 -2.32
C SER A 326 12.37 -13.18 -1.34
N VAL A 327 13.61 -13.65 -1.52
CA VAL A 327 14.76 -13.36 -0.64
C VAL A 327 15.81 -12.57 -1.41
N LYS A 328 16.43 -11.60 -0.73
CA LYS A 328 17.55 -10.83 -1.26
C LYS A 328 18.89 -11.51 -0.93
N PHE A 329 19.69 -11.80 -1.94
CA PHE A 329 21.06 -12.28 -1.81
C PHE A 329 22.05 -11.13 -1.63
N ASN A 330 22.69 -11.13 -0.47
CA ASN A 330 23.69 -10.14 -0.10
C ASN A 330 25.13 -10.65 -0.28
N ASP A 331 25.32 -11.79 -0.95
CA ASP A 331 26.63 -12.38 -1.23
C ASP A 331 27.55 -11.38 -1.92
N ARG A 332 28.85 -11.49 -1.59
CA ARG A 332 29.92 -10.68 -2.18
C ARG A 332 30.07 -11.02 -3.66
N PHE A 333 29.85 -10.02 -4.52
CA PHE A 333 29.93 -10.14 -5.97
C PHE A 333 30.74 -8.98 -6.56
N GLU A 334 31.88 -9.29 -7.16
CA GLU A 334 32.79 -8.29 -7.70
C GLU A 334 32.44 -7.89 -9.14
N PHE A 335 32.49 -6.59 -9.40
CA PHE A 335 32.39 -5.99 -10.73
C PHE A 335 33.47 -4.92 -10.90
N TYR A 336 33.95 -4.74 -12.12
CA TYR A 336 35.17 -3.96 -12.37
C TYR A 336 34.88 -2.69 -13.17
N GLU A 337 35.71 -1.66 -12.99
CA GLU A 337 35.60 -0.41 -13.76
C GLU A 337 35.73 -0.65 -15.26
N LYS A 338 36.62 -1.55 -15.68
CA LYS A 338 36.80 -1.93 -17.07
C LYS A 338 36.60 -3.42 -17.23
N ILE A 339 35.77 -3.80 -18.19
CA ILE A 339 35.50 -5.20 -18.51
C ILE A 339 35.74 -5.44 -19.99
N SER A 340 36.28 -6.61 -20.33
CA SER A 340 36.38 -7.06 -21.72
C SER A 340 35.46 -8.24 -21.95
N LEU A 341 34.49 -8.05 -22.85
CA LEU A 341 33.47 -9.05 -23.17
C LEU A 341 33.71 -9.71 -24.53
N GLY A 342 34.84 -9.40 -25.18
CA GLY A 342 35.16 -9.89 -26.54
C GLY A 342 35.19 -11.41 -26.63
N GLN A 343 35.58 -12.10 -25.55
CA GLN A 343 35.64 -13.56 -25.49
C GLN A 343 34.26 -14.25 -25.61
N TYR A 344 33.17 -13.53 -25.33
CA TYR A 344 31.80 -14.06 -25.37
C TYR A 344 31.10 -13.81 -26.71
N LEU A 345 31.74 -13.07 -27.62
CA LEU A 345 31.23 -12.83 -28.96
C LEU A 345 31.53 -14.01 -29.88
N LYS A 346 30.57 -14.36 -30.73
CA LYS A 346 30.74 -15.36 -31.79
C LYS A 346 31.87 -14.91 -32.72
N SER A 347 32.99 -15.65 -32.74
CA SER A 347 34.23 -15.29 -33.46
C SER A 347 33.97 -14.72 -34.86
N SER A 348 34.25 -13.43 -35.02
CA SER A 348 34.53 -12.83 -36.32
C SER A 348 36.04 -12.59 -36.38
N LYS A 349 36.64 -12.76 -37.57
CA LYS A 349 38.07 -12.56 -37.83
C LYS A 349 38.53 -11.10 -37.68
N GLU A 350 37.70 -10.23 -37.11
CA GLU A 350 38.00 -8.85 -36.76
C GLU A 350 37.93 -8.70 -35.22
N LEU A 351 39.02 -8.25 -34.60
CA LEU A 351 39.03 -7.78 -33.22
C LEU A 351 38.11 -6.55 -33.09
N THR A 352 36.80 -6.75 -33.00
CA THR A 352 35.95 -5.72 -32.42
C THR A 352 36.15 -5.78 -30.92
N ASN A 353 37.02 -4.93 -30.36
CA ASN A 353 37.18 -4.81 -28.90
C ASN A 353 35.79 -4.50 -28.30
N ALA A 354 35.26 -5.45 -27.54
CA ALA A 354 34.07 -5.28 -26.71
C ALA A 354 34.52 -4.91 -25.30
N ASP A 355 35.34 -3.87 -25.23
CA ASP A 355 35.81 -3.30 -23.97
C ASP A 355 34.83 -2.23 -23.53
N TYR A 356 34.42 -2.31 -22.27
CA TYR A 356 33.45 -1.41 -21.67
C TYR A 356 34.03 -0.74 -20.43
N THR A 357 33.60 0.49 -20.19
CA THR A 357 33.88 1.27 -18.98
C THR A 357 32.59 1.44 -18.18
N LEU A 358 32.67 1.20 -16.87
CA LEU A 358 31.56 1.34 -15.93
C LEU A 358 31.14 2.82 -15.84
N HIS A 359 29.86 3.08 -16.08
CA HIS A 359 29.29 4.41 -16.09
C HIS A 359 28.38 4.67 -14.88
N ALA A 360 27.56 3.69 -14.48
CA ALA A 360 26.69 3.81 -13.32
C ALA A 360 26.56 2.50 -12.52
N VAL A 361 26.38 2.65 -11.22
CA VAL A 361 26.13 1.56 -10.24
C VAL A 361 24.88 1.92 -9.46
N LEU A 362 23.78 1.24 -9.75
CA LEU A 362 22.54 1.37 -8.98
C LEU A 362 22.61 0.41 -7.80
N VAL A 363 22.43 0.95 -6.60
CA VAL A 363 22.61 0.25 -5.33
C VAL A 363 21.28 0.19 -4.61
N HIS A 364 20.99 -0.97 -4.01
CA HIS A 364 19.83 -1.18 -3.17
C HIS A 364 20.26 -1.51 -1.75
N SER A 365 19.76 -0.73 -0.79
CA SER A 365 19.91 -0.93 0.65
C SER A 365 18.58 -1.39 1.24
N GLY A 366 18.56 -2.54 1.92
CA GLY A 366 17.33 -3.09 2.51
C GLY A 366 17.05 -4.53 2.06
N ASP A 367 15.80 -4.96 2.23
CA ASP A 367 15.34 -6.32 1.92
C ASP A 367 14.30 -6.34 0.78
N ASN A 368 13.57 -7.43 0.63
CA ASN A 368 12.55 -7.57 -0.42
C ASN A 368 11.24 -6.78 -0.14
N HIS A 369 10.96 -6.45 1.12
CA HIS A 369 9.70 -5.78 1.52
C HIS A 369 9.87 -4.26 1.66
N GLY A 370 11.10 -3.79 1.81
CA GLY A 370 11.42 -2.38 1.89
C GLY A 370 12.90 -2.11 1.75
N GLY A 371 13.23 -1.18 0.85
CA GLY A 371 14.57 -0.64 0.77
C GLY A 371 14.65 0.77 0.20
N HIS A 372 15.88 1.23 0.01
CA HIS A 372 16.24 2.52 -0.53
C HIS A 372 17.22 2.34 -1.70
N TYR A 373 16.97 3.06 -2.79
CA TYR A 373 17.79 3.02 -3.98
C TYR A 373 18.63 4.29 -4.08
N VAL A 374 19.92 4.10 -4.38
CA VAL A 374 20.89 5.17 -4.62
C VAL A 374 21.64 4.82 -5.90
N VAL A 375 22.11 5.82 -6.63
CA VAL A 375 22.96 5.57 -7.81
C VAL A 375 24.28 6.32 -7.73
N PHE A 376 25.36 5.63 -8.05
CA PHE A 376 26.67 6.20 -8.27
C PHE A 376 26.90 6.34 -9.77
N ILE A 377 27.30 7.51 -10.24
CA ILE A 377 27.49 7.77 -11.67
C ILE A 377 28.85 8.46 -11.87
N ASN A 378 29.52 8.12 -12.96
CA ASN A 378 30.67 8.83 -13.53
C ASN A 378 30.19 9.60 -14.77
N PRO A 379 29.63 10.82 -14.62
CA PRO A 379 28.82 11.48 -15.65
C PRO A 379 29.56 11.74 -16.95
N SER A 380 30.83 12.14 -16.85
CA SER A 380 31.68 12.49 -18.00
C SER A 380 32.56 11.34 -18.47
N GLY A 381 32.49 10.17 -17.81
CA GLY A 381 33.39 9.04 -18.11
C GLY A 381 34.85 9.30 -17.73
N ASP A 382 35.16 10.34 -16.94
CA ASP A 382 36.52 10.78 -16.60
C ASP A 382 37.05 10.19 -15.27
N GLY A 383 36.24 9.38 -14.60
CA GLY A 383 36.57 8.72 -13.33
C GLY A 383 36.15 9.52 -12.10
N LYS A 384 35.49 10.67 -12.26
CA LYS A 384 34.95 11.46 -11.15
C LYS A 384 33.54 10.99 -10.80
N TRP A 385 33.47 10.16 -9.77
CA TRP A 385 32.21 9.59 -9.29
C TRP A 385 31.42 10.58 -8.43
N CYS A 386 30.11 10.54 -8.61
CA CYS A 386 29.14 11.24 -7.77
C CYS A 386 28.07 10.26 -7.29
N LYS A 387 27.68 10.36 -6.02
CA LYS A 387 26.56 9.67 -5.40
C LYS A 387 25.32 10.55 -5.55
N PHE A 388 24.27 10.01 -6.16
CA PHE A 388 22.96 10.63 -6.32
C PHE A 388 21.99 9.90 -5.41
N ASP A 389 21.68 10.54 -4.29
CA ASP A 389 20.80 10.02 -3.25
C ASP A 389 19.59 10.96 -3.14
N ASP A 390 18.59 10.66 -3.96
CA ASP A 390 17.41 11.51 -4.18
C ASP A 390 17.76 12.98 -4.41
N ASP A 391 17.47 13.86 -3.46
CA ASP A 391 17.64 15.31 -3.57
C ASP A 391 19.08 15.78 -3.28
N VAL A 392 19.90 14.90 -2.73
CA VAL A 392 21.30 15.16 -2.36
C VAL A 392 22.24 14.53 -3.38
N VAL A 393 23.17 15.34 -3.92
CA VAL A 393 24.27 14.86 -4.75
C VAL A 393 25.59 15.20 -4.09
N SER A 394 26.47 14.21 -3.97
CA SER A 394 27.82 14.37 -3.40
C SER A 394 28.87 13.74 -4.30
N LYS A 395 30.12 14.23 -4.23
CA LYS A 395 31.26 13.55 -4.86
C LYS A 395 31.66 12.37 -4.00
N CYS A 396 32.08 11.28 -4.63
CA CYS A 396 32.58 10.11 -3.93
C CYS A 396 33.83 9.55 -4.61
N SER A 397 34.56 8.74 -3.87
CA SER A 397 35.68 7.95 -4.39
C SER A 397 35.19 6.81 -5.27
N LYS A 398 36.12 6.28 -6.08
CA LYS A 398 35.88 5.07 -6.86
C LYS A 398 35.62 3.84 -5.97
N GLN A 399 36.28 3.75 -4.81
CA GLN A 399 36.11 2.65 -3.86
C GLN A 399 34.68 2.64 -3.29
N GLU A 400 34.14 3.81 -2.96
CA GLU A 400 32.74 3.94 -2.50
C GLU A 400 31.73 3.59 -3.60
N ALA A 401 31.99 3.93 -4.85
CA ALA A 401 31.10 3.62 -5.96
C ALA A 401 31.12 2.14 -6.35
N ILE A 402 32.26 1.46 -6.21
CA ILE A 402 32.48 0.09 -6.72
C ILE A 402 32.67 -0.91 -5.58
N GLU A 403 33.80 -0.83 -4.87
CA GLU A 403 34.25 -1.85 -3.90
C GLU A 403 33.30 -2.00 -2.71
N HIS A 404 32.80 -0.89 -2.17
CA HIS A 404 31.85 -0.90 -1.05
C HIS A 404 30.48 -1.47 -1.44
N ASN A 405 30.20 -1.68 -2.73
CA ASN A 405 28.92 -2.16 -3.24
C ASN A 405 28.95 -3.63 -3.71
N TYR A 406 30.03 -4.37 -3.44
CA TYR A 406 30.11 -5.81 -3.76
C TYR A 406 29.15 -6.66 -2.90
N GLY A 407 28.85 -6.24 -1.68
CA GLY A 407 28.14 -7.04 -0.68
C GLY A 407 29.07 -7.98 0.11
N GLY A 408 28.49 -8.88 0.91
CA GLY A 408 29.18 -9.80 1.80
C GLY A 408 29.12 -9.40 3.28
N GLN A 409 29.50 -10.34 4.15
CA GLN A 409 29.79 -10.10 5.56
C GLN A 409 31.29 -9.76 5.67
N ASP A 410 31.62 -8.52 6.02
CA ASP A 410 32.92 -8.27 6.66
C ASP A 410 32.79 -8.75 8.10
N GLU A 411 33.56 -9.78 8.48
CA GLU A 411 33.62 -10.30 9.85
C GLU A 411 34.15 -9.25 10.85
N ASP A 412 34.70 -8.13 10.36
CA ASP A 412 35.35 -7.08 11.15
C ASP A 412 34.51 -5.80 11.38
N ILE A 413 33.27 -5.68 10.85
CA ILE A 413 32.48 -4.44 10.98
C ILE A 413 31.06 -4.74 11.48
N SER A 414 30.77 -4.38 12.74
CA SER A 414 29.49 -4.56 13.45
C SER A 414 28.34 -3.63 12.99
N MET A 415 28.33 -3.19 11.73
CA MET A 415 27.27 -2.33 11.18
C MET A 415 26.16 -3.12 10.49
N THR A 416 25.04 -3.29 11.19
CA THR A 416 23.82 -3.98 10.73
C THR A 416 23.21 -3.44 9.43
N VAL A 417 23.49 -2.18 9.04
CA VAL A 417 22.93 -1.53 7.83
C VAL A 417 23.78 -1.76 6.56
N LYS A 418 25.11 -1.97 6.69
CA LYS A 418 25.98 -2.24 5.53
C LYS A 418 25.77 -3.66 4.97
N HIS A 419 25.34 -4.62 5.80
CA HIS A 419 25.15 -6.01 5.39
C HIS A 419 24.09 -6.23 4.29
N CYS A 420 23.19 -5.25 4.07
CA CYS A 420 22.14 -5.33 3.06
C CYS A 420 22.26 -4.26 1.95
N THR A 421 23.41 -3.59 1.82
CA THR A 421 23.68 -2.60 0.77
C THR A 421 24.59 -3.21 -0.30
N ASN A 422 24.11 -3.28 -1.54
CA ASN A 422 24.90 -3.82 -2.65
C ASN A 422 24.37 -3.37 -4.02
N ALA A 423 25.24 -3.45 -5.02
CA ALA A 423 24.89 -3.15 -6.40
C ALA A 423 23.78 -4.09 -6.89
N TYR A 424 22.75 -3.51 -7.48
CA TYR A 424 21.60 -4.19 -8.06
C TYR A 424 21.64 -4.20 -9.59
N MET A 425 22.06 -3.08 -10.19
CA MET A 425 22.16 -2.94 -11.63
C MET A 425 23.39 -2.13 -12.00
N LEU A 426 24.10 -2.56 -13.04
CA LEU A 426 25.31 -1.92 -13.54
C LEU A 426 25.08 -1.40 -14.96
N VAL A 427 25.62 -0.23 -15.25
CA VAL A 427 25.59 0.36 -16.59
C VAL A 427 27.01 0.55 -17.10
N TYR A 428 27.30 -0.07 -18.24
CA TYR A 428 28.59 -0.04 -18.91
C TYR A 428 28.45 0.64 -20.26
N ILE A 429 29.43 1.46 -20.66
CA ILE A 429 29.48 2.08 -21.99
C ILE A 429 30.69 1.55 -22.74
N ARG A 430 30.49 1.19 -24.01
CA ARG A 430 31.55 0.67 -24.88
C ARG A 430 32.61 1.74 -25.12
N ASN A 431 33.88 1.39 -24.94
CA ASN A 431 34.99 2.35 -25.03
C ASN A 431 35.04 3.08 -26.40
N SER A 432 34.72 2.39 -27.49
CA SER A 432 34.69 2.97 -28.84
C SER A 432 33.56 3.99 -29.06
N GLU A 433 32.50 3.91 -28.27
CA GLU A 433 31.30 4.76 -28.38
C GLU A 433 31.21 5.78 -27.23
N LEU A 434 32.17 5.78 -26.30
CA LEU A 434 32.12 6.57 -25.07
C LEU A 434 31.95 8.07 -25.34
N GLU A 435 32.75 8.63 -26.25
CA GLU A 435 32.67 10.04 -26.64
C GLU A 435 31.36 10.41 -27.33
N HIS A 436 30.77 9.46 -28.08
CA HIS A 436 29.53 9.68 -28.81
C HIS A 436 28.30 9.59 -27.89
N VAL A 437 28.28 8.60 -26.99
CA VAL A 437 27.22 8.40 -26.00
C VAL A 437 27.21 9.52 -24.97
N LEU A 438 28.38 9.95 -24.49
CA LEU A 438 28.56 10.98 -23.46
C LEU A 438 28.83 12.38 -24.03
N GLN A 439 28.51 12.62 -25.31
CA GLN A 439 28.69 13.92 -25.96
C GLN A 439 28.09 15.08 -25.14
N GLU A 440 28.71 16.26 -25.23
CA GLU A 440 28.19 17.45 -24.55
C GLU A 440 26.79 17.82 -25.09
N VAL A 441 25.89 18.23 -24.19
CA VAL A 441 24.54 18.70 -24.54
C VAL A 441 24.45 20.17 -24.20
N ARG A 442 24.25 21.00 -25.22
CA ARG A 442 24.15 22.44 -25.10
C ARG A 442 22.70 22.88 -25.11
N GLU A 443 22.45 24.14 -24.76
CA GLU A 443 21.11 24.73 -24.84
C GLU A 443 20.58 24.73 -26.28
N GLU A 444 21.46 24.88 -27.27
CA GLU A 444 21.17 24.81 -28.71
C GLU A 444 20.62 23.45 -29.17
N ASP A 445 20.87 22.37 -28.41
CA ASP A 445 20.36 21.04 -28.73
C ASP A 445 18.87 20.87 -28.35
N ILE A 446 18.29 21.83 -27.63
CA ILE A 446 16.92 21.80 -27.13
C ILE A 446 16.03 22.65 -28.06
N PRO A 447 14.95 22.09 -28.64
CA PRO A 447 14.04 22.87 -29.48
C PRO A 447 13.46 24.08 -28.75
N GLN A 448 13.45 25.25 -29.40
CA GLN A 448 12.96 26.49 -28.81
C GLN A 448 11.49 26.40 -28.36
N GLU A 449 10.65 25.71 -29.14
CA GLU A 449 9.24 25.48 -28.83
C GLU A 449 9.05 24.74 -27.49
N LEU A 450 9.92 23.77 -27.20
CA LEU A 450 9.91 23.05 -25.93
C LEU A 450 10.29 23.98 -24.76
N VAL A 451 11.33 24.81 -24.94
CA VAL A 451 11.78 25.78 -23.92
C VAL A 451 10.66 26.77 -23.60
N GLU A 452 10.04 27.38 -24.61
CA GLU A 452 8.95 28.34 -24.44
C GLU A 452 7.75 27.71 -23.71
N ARG A 453 7.37 26.49 -24.09
CA ARG A 453 6.30 25.75 -23.43
C ARG A 453 6.59 25.48 -21.96
N LEU A 454 7.79 25.00 -21.63
CA LEU A 454 8.17 24.71 -20.25
C LEU A 454 8.25 25.99 -19.39
N GLN A 455 8.68 27.11 -19.98
CA GLN A 455 8.67 28.41 -19.31
C GLN A 455 7.25 28.90 -19.00
N GLU A 456 6.32 28.77 -19.95
CA GLU A 456 4.91 29.15 -19.74
C GLU A 456 4.24 28.26 -18.68
N GLU A 457 4.48 26.95 -18.70
CA GLU A 457 3.99 26.05 -17.64
C GLU A 457 4.50 26.48 -16.25
N LYS A 458 5.79 26.85 -16.15
CA LYS A 458 6.40 27.33 -14.91
C LYS A 458 5.79 28.65 -14.46
N ARG A 459 5.47 29.56 -15.38
CA ARG A 459 4.78 30.82 -15.09
C ARG A 459 3.37 30.57 -14.54
N LEU A 460 2.60 29.69 -15.18
CA LEU A 460 1.25 29.32 -14.71
C LEU A 460 1.28 28.66 -13.32
N GLU A 461 2.27 27.82 -13.05
CA GLU A 461 2.45 27.23 -11.72
C GLU A 461 2.80 28.25 -10.65
N GLN A 462 3.62 29.25 -10.99
CA GLN A 462 3.93 30.36 -10.08
C GLN A 462 2.68 31.19 -9.77
N ILE A 463 1.83 31.45 -10.77
CA ILE A 463 0.53 32.14 -10.58
C ILE A 463 -0.36 31.31 -9.65
N LYS A 464 -0.58 30.02 -9.94
CA LYS A 464 -1.40 29.15 -9.07
C LYS A 464 -0.85 29.02 -7.66
N ARG A 465 0.47 28.99 -7.50
CA ARG A 465 1.11 28.98 -6.18
C ARG A 465 0.89 30.29 -5.45
N LYS A 466 0.97 31.43 -6.15
CA LYS A 466 0.65 32.74 -5.60
C LYS A 466 -0.83 32.83 -5.19
N GLU A 467 -1.75 32.39 -6.03
CA GLU A 467 -3.19 32.32 -5.71
C GLU A 467 -3.46 31.44 -4.48
N ARG A 468 -2.80 30.27 -4.39
CA ARG A 468 -2.91 29.40 -3.21
C ARG A 468 -2.34 30.05 -1.95
N ASN A 469 -1.21 30.76 -2.09
CA ASN A 469 -0.63 31.55 -1.02
C ASN A 469 -1.49 32.75 -0.66
N GLU A 470 -2.31 33.29 -1.55
CA GLU A 470 -3.23 34.40 -1.24
C GLU A 470 -4.60 33.90 -0.75
N ALA A 471 -4.97 32.65 -1.04
CA ALA A 471 -6.25 32.09 -0.66
C ALA A 471 -6.49 32.09 0.87
N TYR A 472 -5.44 31.99 1.69
CA TYR A 472 -5.58 32.05 3.15
C TYR A 472 -6.02 33.44 3.66
N LEU A 473 -5.85 34.50 2.86
CA LEU A 473 -6.26 35.87 3.17
C LEU A 473 -7.77 36.09 3.01
N PHE A 474 -8.46 35.14 2.36
CA PHE A 474 -9.89 35.19 2.14
C PHE A 474 -10.62 34.17 3.02
N MET A 475 -11.88 34.45 3.30
CA MET A 475 -12.82 33.53 3.92
C MET A 475 -14.12 33.48 3.15
N THR A 476 -14.90 32.46 3.43
CA THR A 476 -16.20 32.24 2.80
C THR A 476 -17.28 32.67 3.77
N VAL A 477 -18.22 33.50 3.31
CA VAL A 477 -19.42 33.89 4.06
C VAL A 477 -20.63 33.28 3.36
N ASN A 478 -21.35 32.43 4.08
CA ASN A 478 -22.54 31.73 3.65
C ASN A 478 -23.77 32.51 4.12
N VAL A 479 -24.52 33.05 3.17
CA VAL A 479 -25.71 33.85 3.44
C VAL A 479 -26.97 33.01 3.28
N LEU A 480 -27.82 33.03 4.30
CA LEU A 480 -29.17 32.47 4.31
C LEU A 480 -30.19 33.60 4.38
N PHE A 481 -31.32 33.40 3.69
CA PHE A 481 -32.48 34.26 3.77
C PHE A 481 -33.62 33.53 4.48
N GLU A 482 -34.65 34.26 4.88
CA GLU A 482 -35.78 33.71 5.62
C GLU A 482 -36.48 32.56 4.87
N ASP A 483 -36.50 32.62 3.52
CA ASP A 483 -37.03 31.56 2.67
C ASP A 483 -36.36 30.20 2.87
N SER A 484 -35.09 30.18 3.31
CA SER A 484 -34.36 28.94 3.59
C SER A 484 -34.90 28.17 4.79
N PHE A 485 -35.69 28.81 5.66
CA PHE A 485 -36.31 28.19 6.83
C PHE A 485 -37.65 27.54 6.47
N ASN A 486 -38.26 27.94 5.35
CA ASN A 486 -39.54 27.41 4.91
C ASN A 486 -39.43 25.91 4.56
N GLY A 487 -40.35 25.12 5.13
CA GLY A 487 -40.43 23.69 4.89
C GLY A 487 -39.46 22.83 5.71
N HIS A 488 -38.58 23.44 6.52
CA HIS A 488 -37.73 22.68 7.43
C HIS A 488 -38.58 21.93 8.47
N GLN A 489 -38.38 20.61 8.54
CA GLN A 489 -39.14 19.72 9.42
C GLN A 489 -38.40 19.36 10.71
N GLY A 490 -37.14 19.77 10.82
CA GLY A 490 -36.24 19.39 11.91
C GLY A 490 -36.17 20.40 13.05
N ASN A 491 -35.23 20.13 13.95
CA ASN A 491 -34.81 21.09 14.98
C ASN A 491 -34.07 22.28 14.36
N ASP A 492 -34.03 23.41 15.08
CA ASP A 492 -33.44 24.68 14.64
C ASP A 492 -34.10 25.24 13.38
N LEU A 493 -33.52 26.26 12.75
CA LEU A 493 -34.17 26.96 11.62
C LEU A 493 -33.97 26.26 10.28
N TYR A 494 -32.90 25.48 10.10
CA TYR A 494 -32.59 24.81 8.85
C TYR A 494 -31.67 23.58 9.05
N ASP A 495 -31.57 22.74 8.02
CA ASP A 495 -30.61 21.64 7.95
C ASP A 495 -29.29 22.14 7.35
N GLN A 496 -28.22 22.21 8.15
CA GLN A 496 -26.92 22.73 7.73
C GLN A 496 -26.29 21.97 6.56
N GLU A 497 -26.60 20.68 6.40
CA GLU A 497 -26.05 19.86 5.32
C GLU A 497 -26.82 20.01 4.00
N LYS A 498 -28.10 20.39 4.08
CA LYS A 498 -28.99 20.50 2.91
C LYS A 498 -29.28 21.95 2.50
N ALA A 499 -28.94 22.92 3.32
CA ALA A 499 -29.21 24.32 3.04
C ALA A 499 -28.49 24.82 1.79
N LEU A 500 -29.22 25.65 1.03
CA LEU A 500 -28.70 26.36 -0.13
C LEU A 500 -28.24 27.74 0.32
N TYR A 501 -26.92 27.94 0.32
CA TYR A 501 -26.30 29.20 0.71
C TYR A 501 -26.03 30.08 -0.50
N ARG A 502 -26.21 31.40 -0.35
CA ARG A 502 -25.58 32.37 -1.26
C ARG A 502 -24.17 32.65 -0.74
N VAL A 503 -23.17 32.26 -1.52
CA VAL A 503 -21.77 32.25 -1.07
C VAL A 503 -21.04 33.51 -1.51
N PHE A 504 -20.41 34.20 -0.56
CA PHE A 504 -19.55 35.34 -0.79
C PHE A 504 -18.11 35.02 -0.39
N ARG A 505 -17.14 35.41 -1.22
CA ARG A 505 -15.71 35.30 -0.90
C ARG A 505 -15.18 36.67 -0.53
N VAL A 506 -14.78 36.83 0.73
CA VAL A 506 -14.43 38.14 1.30
C VAL A 506 -13.04 38.08 1.93
N ARG A 507 -12.31 39.20 1.93
CA ARG A 507 -11.01 39.28 2.63
C ARG A 507 -11.25 39.19 4.13
N LYS A 508 -10.45 38.40 4.85
CA LYS A 508 -10.56 38.24 6.32
C LYS A 508 -10.42 39.55 7.09
N GLN A 509 -9.61 40.46 6.54
CA GLN A 509 -9.31 41.77 7.10
C GLN A 509 -10.23 42.89 6.58
N ALA A 510 -11.19 42.58 5.70
CA ALA A 510 -12.22 43.55 5.35
C ALA A 510 -13.10 43.82 6.57
N SER A 511 -13.58 45.05 6.71
CA SER A 511 -14.50 45.43 7.79
C SER A 511 -15.90 44.87 7.54
N LEU A 512 -16.70 44.74 8.60
CA LEU A 512 -18.11 44.37 8.49
C LEU A 512 -18.90 45.36 7.60
N LEU A 513 -18.56 46.65 7.66
CA LEU A 513 -19.17 47.69 6.81
C LEU A 513 -18.90 47.44 5.32
N GLU A 514 -17.65 47.15 4.94
CA GLU A 514 -17.31 46.82 3.55
C GLU A 514 -18.09 45.60 3.06
N PHE A 515 -18.34 44.62 3.94
CA PHE A 515 -19.18 43.47 3.59
C PHE A 515 -20.66 43.82 3.44
N LEU A 516 -21.20 44.68 4.30
CA LEU A 516 -22.56 45.20 4.17
C LEU A 516 -22.75 46.00 2.86
N GLU A 517 -21.73 46.75 2.42
CA GLU A 517 -21.73 47.43 1.12
C GLU A 517 -21.76 46.42 -0.04
N ILE A 518 -20.97 45.33 0.05
CA ILE A 518 -21.01 44.23 -0.93
C ILE A 518 -22.39 43.58 -0.97
N LEU A 519 -23.02 43.33 0.18
CA LEU A 519 -24.37 42.77 0.25
C LEU A 519 -25.41 43.75 -0.33
N SER A 520 -25.34 45.02 0.05
CA SER A 520 -26.20 46.09 -0.48
C SER A 520 -26.14 46.16 -2.01
N GLU A 521 -24.95 46.16 -2.60
CA GLU A 521 -24.78 46.19 -4.06
C GLU A 521 -25.29 44.89 -4.73
N SER A 522 -25.06 43.74 -4.10
CA SER A 522 -25.42 42.42 -4.65
C SER A 522 -26.91 42.10 -4.53
N LEU A 523 -27.57 42.58 -3.48
CA LEU A 523 -28.99 42.35 -3.18
C LEU A 523 -29.89 43.49 -3.67
N LYS A 524 -29.32 44.67 -3.96
CA LYS A 524 -30.07 45.89 -4.34
C LYS A 524 -30.98 46.41 -3.22
N TYR A 525 -30.56 46.26 -1.98
CA TYR A 525 -31.19 46.86 -0.78
C TYR A 525 -30.26 47.93 -0.20
N SER A 526 -30.81 48.98 0.41
CA SER A 526 -29.97 49.91 1.16
C SER A 526 -29.47 49.26 2.46
N ILE A 527 -28.34 49.72 3.00
CA ILE A 527 -27.75 49.15 4.22
C ILE A 527 -28.75 49.17 5.40
N GLY A 528 -29.58 50.21 5.52
CA GLY A 528 -30.59 50.30 6.58
C GLY A 528 -31.74 49.28 6.44
N GLN A 529 -31.91 48.67 5.27
CA GLN A 529 -32.90 47.61 5.02
C GLN A 529 -32.33 46.20 5.21
N ILE A 530 -31.07 46.08 5.64
CA ILE A 530 -30.36 44.82 5.82
C ILE A 530 -29.92 44.73 7.28
N ARG A 531 -30.20 43.58 7.93
CA ARG A 531 -29.62 43.23 9.23
C ARG A 531 -29.03 41.83 9.16
N ILE A 532 -27.82 41.69 9.71
CA ILE A 532 -27.10 40.41 9.73
C ILE A 532 -27.25 39.80 11.11
N TRP A 533 -27.57 38.50 11.15
CA TRP A 533 -27.63 37.69 12.35
C TRP A 533 -26.72 36.47 12.17
N PRO A 534 -25.51 36.46 12.77
CA PRO A 534 -24.62 35.31 12.68
C PRO A 534 -25.23 34.06 13.30
N PHE A 535 -25.03 32.90 12.68
CA PHE A 535 -25.38 31.62 13.29
C PHE A 535 -24.26 31.16 14.21
N SER A 536 -24.58 30.98 15.49
CA SER A 536 -23.63 30.56 16.52
C SER A 536 -24.04 29.23 17.13
N LEU A 537 -23.07 28.36 17.40
CA LEU A 537 -23.31 27.09 18.08
C LEU A 537 -23.36 27.33 19.59
N ARG A 538 -24.53 27.14 20.20
CA ARG A 538 -24.74 27.31 21.64
C ARG A 538 -24.20 26.10 22.43
N SER A 539 -24.04 26.26 23.74
CA SER A 539 -23.58 25.22 24.68
C SER A 539 -24.42 23.94 24.62
N ASN A 540 -25.71 24.08 24.29
CA ASN A 540 -26.68 23.00 24.20
C ASN A 540 -26.70 22.28 22.82
N GLN A 541 -25.72 22.55 21.95
CA GLN A 541 -25.56 21.99 20.60
C GLN A 541 -26.63 22.44 19.58
N THR A 542 -27.37 23.52 19.86
CA THR A 542 -28.22 24.19 18.85
C THR A 542 -27.44 25.26 18.10
N CYS A 543 -27.80 25.50 16.85
CA CYS A 543 -27.22 26.56 16.03
C CYS A 543 -28.30 27.60 15.70
N ARG A 544 -28.22 28.76 16.37
CA ARG A 544 -29.25 29.81 16.31
C ARG A 544 -28.66 31.15 15.89
N PRO A 545 -29.47 32.03 15.27
CA PRO A 545 -29.05 33.39 15.00
C PRO A 545 -28.74 34.10 16.32
N THR A 546 -27.64 34.84 16.38
CA THR A 546 -27.24 35.68 17.52
C THR A 546 -27.06 37.11 17.05
N LEU A 547 -27.15 38.07 17.97
CA LEU A 547 -26.91 39.46 17.66
C LEU A 547 -25.44 39.71 17.28
N ILE A 548 -25.22 40.54 16.26
CA ILE A 548 -23.94 41.22 16.01
C ILE A 548 -24.14 42.72 16.23
N GLU A 549 -23.27 43.34 17.03
CA GLU A 549 -23.48 44.72 17.45
C GLU A 549 -23.12 45.67 16.30
N SER A 550 -24.14 46.05 15.52
CA SER A 550 -23.97 46.78 14.26
C SER A 550 -23.48 48.23 14.41
N GLU A 551 -23.16 48.74 15.60
CA GLU A 551 -22.54 50.06 15.79
C GLU A 551 -21.07 49.97 16.24
N THR A 552 -20.76 48.97 17.09
CA THR A 552 -19.41 48.72 17.63
C THR A 552 -18.59 47.78 16.74
N ASP A 553 -19.24 46.90 15.98
CA ASP A 553 -18.59 45.87 15.15
C ASP A 553 -18.38 46.28 13.69
N LEU A 554 -18.96 47.39 13.22
CA LEU A 554 -18.87 47.79 11.80
C LEU A 554 -17.44 47.91 11.27
N GLN A 555 -16.54 48.37 12.13
CA GLN A 555 -15.12 48.56 11.80
C GLN A 555 -14.27 47.33 12.11
N LYS A 556 -14.84 46.31 12.77
CA LYS A 556 -14.10 45.08 13.07
C LYS A 556 -13.87 44.27 11.79
N PRO A 557 -12.72 43.59 11.68
CA PRO A 557 -12.49 42.60 10.64
C PRO A 557 -13.55 41.49 10.65
N ILE A 558 -14.00 41.05 9.47
CA ILE A 558 -14.98 39.97 9.35
C ILE A 558 -14.51 38.68 10.03
N THR A 559 -13.21 38.40 10.02
CA THR A 559 -12.65 37.21 10.71
C THR A 559 -12.84 37.26 12.22
N ASP A 560 -12.91 38.46 12.81
CA ASP A 560 -13.14 38.65 14.24
C ASP A 560 -14.65 38.58 14.53
N CYS A 561 -15.48 39.19 13.69
CA CYS A 561 -16.95 39.05 13.73
C CYS A 561 -17.41 37.60 13.58
N ALA A 562 -16.65 36.78 12.85
CA ALA A 562 -16.92 35.36 12.64
C ALA A 562 -16.33 34.45 13.72
N GLU A 563 -15.64 35.01 14.73
CA GLU A 563 -14.92 34.24 15.76
C GLU A 563 -13.99 33.17 15.16
N SER A 564 -13.30 33.50 14.06
CA SER A 564 -12.47 32.58 13.25
C SER A 564 -13.20 31.43 12.55
N GLY A 565 -14.54 31.45 12.50
CA GLY A 565 -15.34 30.52 11.70
C GLY A 565 -15.15 30.71 10.19
N ASN A 566 -14.83 29.62 9.47
CA ASN A 566 -14.73 29.63 8.01
C ASN A 566 -15.19 28.27 7.44
N PRO A 567 -16.34 28.20 6.74
CA PRO A 567 -17.20 29.32 6.36
C PRO A 567 -17.93 29.97 7.54
N TRP A 568 -18.22 31.27 7.43
CA TRP A 568 -19.07 32.01 8.38
C TRP A 568 -20.52 31.99 7.90
N ASN A 569 -21.43 31.41 8.68
CA ASN A 569 -22.84 31.28 8.31
C ASN A 569 -23.66 32.40 8.94
N ILE A 570 -24.43 33.13 8.13
CA ILE A 570 -25.24 34.26 8.59
C ILE A 570 -26.66 34.20 8.03
N PHE A 571 -27.63 34.60 8.83
CA PHE A 571 -28.98 34.96 8.38
C PHE A 571 -28.99 36.45 8.03
N VAL A 572 -29.45 36.77 6.82
CA VAL A 572 -29.65 38.15 6.38
C VAL A 572 -31.14 38.44 6.36
N GLU A 573 -31.56 39.27 7.29
CA GLU A 573 -32.90 39.83 7.36
C GLU A 573 -33.01 41.01 6.39
N LEU A 574 -34.11 41.05 5.64
CA LEU A 574 -34.37 42.06 4.64
C LEU A 574 -35.73 42.71 4.92
N ALA A 575 -35.83 44.02 4.71
CA ALA A 575 -37.12 44.70 4.72
C ALA A 575 -38.03 44.11 3.63
N ALA A 576 -39.31 43.88 3.94
CA ALA A 576 -40.25 43.33 2.97
C ALA A 576 -40.35 44.26 1.74
N PRO A 577 -40.18 43.73 0.51
CA PRO A 577 -39.99 44.55 -0.70
C PRO A 577 -41.16 45.49 -0.99
N ASP A 578 -42.39 45.10 -0.64
CA ASP A 578 -43.62 45.87 -0.86
C ASP A 578 -44.08 46.68 0.36
N SER A 579 -43.29 46.71 1.45
CA SER A 579 -43.67 47.39 2.70
C SER A 579 -43.55 48.91 2.66
N GLY A 580 -42.79 49.46 1.70
CA GLY A 580 -42.45 50.88 1.65
C GLY A 580 -41.45 51.33 2.73
N LEU A 581 -40.92 50.41 3.53
CA LEU A 581 -39.95 50.70 4.58
C LEU A 581 -38.58 51.09 4.00
N THR A 582 -38.06 52.25 4.43
CA THR A 582 -36.71 52.71 4.06
C THR A 582 -35.62 52.13 4.96
N ALA A 583 -35.98 51.49 6.07
CA ALA A 583 -35.10 50.78 6.99
C ALA A 583 -35.88 49.70 7.76
N LEU A 584 -35.18 48.69 8.29
CA LEU A 584 -35.76 47.70 9.21
C LEU A 584 -36.18 48.37 10.54
N PRO A 585 -37.17 47.81 11.27
CA PRO A 585 -37.53 48.29 12.60
C PRO A 585 -36.30 48.40 13.52
N ALA A 586 -36.29 49.40 14.40
CA ALA A 586 -35.27 49.51 15.43
C ALA A 586 -35.29 48.26 16.31
N PHE A 587 -34.11 47.83 16.77
CA PHE A 587 -33.93 46.70 17.66
C PHE A 587 -33.02 47.16 18.80
N ASP A 588 -33.55 47.21 20.01
CA ASP A 588 -32.81 47.57 21.21
C ASP A 588 -32.29 46.30 21.90
N LYS A 589 -30.98 46.09 21.86
CA LYS A 589 -30.33 44.88 22.38
C LYS A 589 -30.57 44.62 23.88
N ASP A 590 -30.89 45.66 24.65
CA ASP A 590 -31.03 45.57 26.10
C ASP A 590 -32.50 45.31 26.50
N THR A 591 -33.45 45.59 25.62
CA THR A 591 -34.89 45.51 25.93
C THR A 591 -35.72 44.66 24.98
N ASP A 592 -35.23 44.38 23.78
CA ASP A 592 -35.87 43.56 22.76
C ASP A 592 -35.18 42.19 22.62
N VAL A 593 -35.94 41.20 22.12
CA VAL A 593 -35.45 39.88 21.73
C VAL A 593 -36.02 39.49 20.37
N LEU A 594 -35.21 38.84 19.54
CA LEU A 594 -35.63 38.22 18.29
C LEU A 594 -36.11 36.78 18.50
N LEU A 595 -37.41 36.54 18.32
CA LEU A 595 -38.02 35.20 18.41
C LEU A 595 -38.42 34.66 17.05
N PHE A 596 -38.31 33.34 16.88
CA PHE A 596 -38.74 32.59 15.70
C PHE A 596 -39.92 31.68 16.02
N PHE A 597 -40.80 31.46 15.05
CA PHE A 597 -42.03 30.72 15.29
C PHE A 597 -42.21 29.53 14.36
N LYS A 598 -42.73 28.44 14.92
CA LYS A 598 -43.09 27.22 14.20
C LYS A 598 -44.49 26.78 14.58
N LEU A 599 -45.35 26.51 13.59
CA LEU A 599 -46.65 25.87 13.79
C LEU A 599 -46.51 24.35 13.60
N TYR A 600 -46.96 23.57 14.58
CA TYR A 600 -47.11 22.14 14.46
C TYR A 600 -48.56 21.77 14.08
N ASP A 601 -48.71 20.96 13.03
CA ASP A 601 -49.97 20.38 12.58
C ASP A 601 -49.99 18.87 12.95
N PRO A 602 -50.67 18.47 14.05
CA PRO A 602 -50.74 17.06 14.48
C PRO A 602 -51.35 16.13 13.44
N LYS A 603 -52.35 16.63 12.69
CA LYS A 603 -53.06 15.84 11.66
C LYS A 603 -52.15 15.48 10.49
N LYS A 604 -51.26 16.39 10.09
CA LYS A 604 -50.29 16.13 9.00
C LYS A 604 -48.94 15.63 9.50
N ARG A 605 -48.67 15.72 10.81
CA ARG A 605 -47.36 15.46 11.42
C ARG A 605 -46.26 16.32 10.78
N LYS A 606 -46.54 17.62 10.64
CA LYS A 606 -45.64 18.58 9.98
C LYS A 606 -45.41 19.84 10.79
N ILE A 607 -44.23 20.41 10.59
CA ILE A 607 -43.82 21.72 11.08
C ILE A 607 -43.92 22.73 9.93
N HIS A 608 -44.47 23.90 10.24
CA HIS A 608 -44.59 25.04 9.36
C HIS A 608 -43.86 26.22 9.98
N TYR A 609 -42.94 26.84 9.23
CA TYR A 609 -42.28 28.05 9.68
C TYR A 609 -43.26 29.23 9.64
N CYS A 610 -43.28 30.03 10.70
CA CYS A 610 -44.19 31.15 10.89
C CYS A 610 -43.41 32.46 11.13
N GLY A 611 -42.28 32.64 10.45
CA GLY A 611 -41.50 33.88 10.49
C GLY A 611 -40.82 34.15 11.84
N HIS A 612 -40.32 35.38 11.98
CA HIS A 612 -39.70 35.90 13.19
C HIS A 612 -40.36 37.20 13.66
N HIS A 613 -40.14 37.65 14.90
CA HIS A 613 -40.66 38.91 15.43
C HIS A 613 -39.79 39.47 16.55
N TYR A 614 -39.74 40.81 16.66
CA TYR A 614 -39.15 41.51 17.79
C TYR A 614 -40.16 41.67 18.90
N MET A 615 -39.76 41.31 20.12
CA MET A 615 -40.61 41.43 21.30
C MET A 615 -39.82 42.07 22.44
N PRO A 616 -40.41 42.98 23.22
CA PRO A 616 -39.80 43.41 24.46
C PRO A 616 -39.65 42.22 25.42
N VAL A 617 -38.49 42.07 26.06
CA VAL A 617 -38.24 40.96 27.03
C VAL A 617 -39.21 40.96 28.21
N THR A 618 -39.78 42.13 28.52
CA THR A 618 -40.79 42.35 29.57
C THR A 618 -42.23 42.10 29.11
N ALA A 619 -42.47 41.88 27.82
CA ALA A 619 -43.79 41.56 27.29
C ALA A 619 -44.29 40.22 27.83
N LYS A 620 -45.60 40.08 28.02
CA LYS A 620 -46.18 38.83 28.53
C LYS A 620 -46.28 37.81 27.42
N VAL A 621 -46.13 36.54 27.75
CA VAL A 621 -46.23 35.45 26.76
C VAL A 621 -47.57 35.47 26.02
N GLN A 622 -48.68 35.77 26.71
CA GLN A 622 -50.02 35.87 26.10
C GLN A 622 -50.10 36.92 24.97
N ASP A 623 -49.21 37.93 24.96
CA ASP A 623 -49.19 38.99 23.94
C ASP A 623 -48.71 38.44 22.59
N LEU A 624 -48.10 37.24 22.57
CA LEU A 624 -47.76 36.50 21.34
C LEU A 624 -48.99 35.88 20.66
N ILE A 625 -50.06 35.56 21.41
CA ILE A 625 -51.18 34.76 20.90
C ILE A 625 -51.84 35.40 19.67
N PRO A 626 -52.19 36.71 19.68
CA PRO A 626 -52.78 37.35 18.50
C PRO A 626 -51.87 37.28 17.27
N ILE A 627 -50.55 37.49 17.46
CA ILE A 627 -49.53 37.45 16.40
C ILE A 627 -49.45 36.04 15.80
N LEU A 628 -49.43 35.01 16.64
CA LEU A 628 -49.33 33.61 16.21
C LEU A 628 -50.61 33.13 15.52
N ASN A 629 -51.78 33.56 16.01
CA ASN A 629 -53.05 33.28 15.36
C ASN A 629 -53.12 33.92 13.97
N GLU A 630 -52.72 35.19 13.83
CA GLU A 630 -52.65 35.86 12.52
C GLU A 630 -51.74 35.11 11.55
N ARG A 631 -50.52 34.75 11.98
CA ARG A 631 -49.52 34.05 11.14
C ARG A 631 -49.93 32.64 10.75
N ALA A 632 -50.68 31.95 11.62
CA ALA A 632 -51.26 30.65 11.30
C ALA A 632 -52.53 30.73 10.45
N GLY A 633 -53.07 31.94 10.21
CA GLY A 633 -54.36 32.13 9.54
C GLY A 633 -55.55 31.68 10.39
N TYR A 634 -55.39 31.68 11.71
CA TYR A 634 -56.44 31.34 12.67
C TYR A 634 -57.25 32.58 13.09
N PRO A 635 -58.51 32.40 13.51
CA PRO A 635 -59.25 33.45 14.20
C PRO A 635 -58.48 33.93 15.45
N GLU A 636 -58.54 35.24 15.74
CA GLU A 636 -57.78 35.91 16.81
C GLU A 636 -57.90 35.26 18.20
N ASN A 637 -59.08 34.71 18.52
CA ASN A 637 -59.38 34.07 19.81
C ASN A 637 -59.27 32.53 19.76
N THR A 638 -58.44 31.99 18.88
CA THR A 638 -58.20 30.54 18.83
C THR A 638 -57.27 30.14 19.98
N ASP A 639 -57.71 29.16 20.77
CA ASP A 639 -56.89 28.57 21.81
C ASP A 639 -55.70 27.81 21.19
N ILE A 640 -54.49 28.21 21.57
CA ILE A 640 -53.24 27.62 21.12
C ILE A 640 -52.37 27.23 22.31
N ILE A 641 -51.63 26.15 22.15
CA ILE A 641 -50.64 25.67 23.11
C ILE A 641 -49.26 26.08 22.62
N LEU A 642 -48.47 26.70 23.51
CA LEU A 642 -47.12 27.14 23.21
C LEU A 642 -46.09 26.21 23.83
N TYR A 643 -44.98 26.03 23.13
CA TYR A 643 -43.84 25.25 23.54
C TYR A 643 -42.55 26.00 23.19
N GLU A 644 -41.52 25.81 24.00
CA GLU A 644 -40.17 26.28 23.73
C GLU A 644 -39.33 25.15 23.13
N GLU A 645 -38.71 25.40 21.97
CA GLU A 645 -37.74 24.47 21.37
C GLU A 645 -36.31 24.79 21.85
N ILE A 646 -35.97 24.25 23.01
CA ILE A 646 -34.70 24.49 23.71
C ILE A 646 -33.53 23.80 23.00
N LYS A 647 -33.66 22.49 22.73
CA LYS A 647 -32.66 21.67 21.99
C LYS A 647 -33.29 20.39 21.44
N PRO A 648 -32.59 19.62 20.57
CA PRO A 648 -33.10 18.33 20.10
C PRO A 648 -33.55 17.43 21.25
N ASN A 649 -34.76 16.86 21.12
CA ASN A 649 -35.42 16.03 22.15
C ASN A 649 -35.78 16.75 23.48
N MET A 650 -35.65 18.08 23.56
CA MET A 650 -36.09 18.88 24.71
C MET A 650 -36.95 20.04 24.22
N VAL A 651 -38.27 19.81 24.29
CA VAL A 651 -39.31 20.77 23.93
C VAL A 651 -40.26 20.86 25.10
N GLU A 652 -40.33 22.04 25.71
CA GLU A 652 -41.05 22.26 26.98
C GLU A 652 -42.32 23.05 26.74
N LYS A 653 -43.40 22.70 27.45
CA LYS A 653 -44.68 23.38 27.33
C LYS A 653 -44.64 24.66 28.15
N ILE A 654 -45.12 25.76 27.59
CA ILE A 654 -45.21 27.04 28.28
C ILE A 654 -46.58 27.13 28.96
N ASP A 655 -46.61 26.92 30.28
CA ASP A 655 -47.87 26.91 31.05
C ASP A 655 -48.25 28.30 31.61
N ASN A 656 -47.28 29.18 31.88
CA ASN A 656 -47.54 30.48 32.48
C ASN A 656 -47.57 31.61 31.44
N LEU A 657 -48.75 31.88 30.89
CA LEU A 657 -48.92 32.88 29.83
C LEU A 657 -48.96 34.33 30.33
N ALA A 658 -49.16 34.54 31.63
CA ALA A 658 -49.40 35.86 32.22
C ALA A 658 -48.12 36.59 32.69
N GLU A 659 -47.01 35.87 32.79
CA GLU A 659 -45.70 36.42 33.17
C GLU A 659 -44.90 36.90 31.94
N PRO A 660 -43.88 37.77 32.16
CA PRO A 660 -42.95 38.22 31.13
C PRO A 660 -42.14 37.08 30.48
N LEU A 661 -41.76 37.25 29.20
CA LEU A 661 -40.94 36.30 28.44
C LEU A 661 -39.67 35.89 29.18
N GLU A 662 -38.93 36.86 29.74
CA GLU A 662 -37.66 36.63 30.47
C GLU A 662 -37.79 35.73 31.72
N LYS A 663 -39.01 35.60 32.28
CA LYS A 663 -39.25 34.74 33.45
C LYS A 663 -39.75 33.35 33.09
N VAL A 664 -40.25 33.19 31.87
CA VAL A 664 -40.96 31.97 31.44
C VAL A 664 -40.08 31.09 30.57
N LEU A 665 -39.27 31.68 29.68
CA LEU A 665 -38.37 30.96 28.80
C LEU A 665 -37.03 30.68 29.49
N GLU A 666 -36.43 29.51 29.22
CA GLU A 666 -35.15 29.11 29.82
C GLU A 666 -33.99 29.84 29.13
N GLU A 667 -33.34 30.77 29.84
CA GLU A 667 -32.21 31.56 29.31
C GLU A 667 -32.57 32.29 28.00
N LEU A 668 -33.57 33.18 28.06
CA LEU A 668 -34.05 33.95 26.91
C LEU A 668 -32.90 34.60 26.11
N MET A 669 -32.82 34.28 24.82
CA MET A 669 -31.82 34.77 23.89
C MET A 669 -32.39 35.04 22.50
N ASP A 670 -31.71 35.89 21.72
CA ASP A 670 -32.00 36.04 20.30
C ASP A 670 -31.86 34.70 19.56
N GLY A 671 -32.84 34.39 18.71
CA GLY A 671 -32.86 33.13 17.95
C GLY A 671 -33.62 31.99 18.63
N ASP A 672 -34.26 32.24 19.78
CA ASP A 672 -35.14 31.27 20.44
C ASP A 672 -36.36 30.96 19.57
N ILE A 673 -36.82 29.72 19.64
CA ILE A 673 -37.92 29.22 18.82
C ILE A 673 -39.09 28.84 19.70
N ILE A 674 -40.24 29.45 19.44
CA ILE A 674 -41.52 29.05 20.02
C ILE A 674 -42.27 28.22 19.00
N VAL A 675 -42.60 26.99 19.39
CA VAL A 675 -43.45 26.08 18.62
C VAL A 675 -44.85 26.16 19.19
N PHE A 676 -45.85 26.34 18.34
CA PHE A 676 -47.24 26.40 18.77
C PHE A 676 -48.11 25.44 17.97
N GLN A 677 -49.23 25.04 18.57
CA GLN A 677 -50.24 24.21 17.91
C GLN A 677 -51.63 24.60 18.41
N ARG A 678 -52.66 24.27 17.64
CA ARG A 678 -54.05 24.48 18.05
C ARG A 678 -54.41 23.54 19.21
N GLU A 679 -55.15 24.06 20.19
CA GLU A 679 -55.73 23.22 21.24
C GLU A 679 -57.02 22.55 20.71
N GLU A 680 -56.99 21.22 20.56
CA GLU A 680 -58.15 20.43 20.12
C GLU A 680 -58.49 19.35 21.15
N LYS A 681 -59.79 19.16 21.41
CA LYS A 681 -60.29 18.16 22.39
C LYS A 681 -60.08 16.70 21.94
N GLU A 682 -59.71 16.48 20.68
CA GLU A 682 -59.51 15.17 20.05
C GLU A 682 -58.02 14.87 19.75
N ASN A 683 -57.08 15.59 20.36
CA ASN A 683 -55.65 15.43 20.08
C ASN A 683 -55.13 13.99 20.30
N ASP A 684 -55.74 13.21 21.21
CA ASP A 684 -55.37 11.81 21.49
C ASP A 684 -55.66 10.82 20.34
N ILE A 685 -56.38 11.25 19.30
CA ILE A 685 -56.64 10.43 18.10
C ILE A 685 -55.42 10.39 17.19
N TYR A 686 -54.52 11.37 17.29
CA TYR A 686 -53.34 11.46 16.45
C TYR A 686 -52.17 10.65 17.02
N GLU A 687 -51.37 10.04 16.15
CA GLU A 687 -50.18 9.25 16.54
C GLU A 687 -49.14 10.08 17.31
N LEU A 688 -49.02 11.35 16.93
CA LEU A 688 -48.15 12.34 17.58
C LEU A 688 -49.03 13.55 17.97
N PRO A 689 -49.71 13.52 19.13
CA PRO A 689 -50.66 14.56 19.54
C PRO A 689 -50.02 15.94 19.73
N THR A 690 -48.76 15.97 20.14
CA THR A 690 -48.06 17.22 20.48
C THR A 690 -46.76 17.39 19.70
N CYS A 691 -46.31 18.64 19.54
CA CYS A 691 -45.01 18.92 18.93
C CYS A 691 -43.87 18.31 19.75
N ARG A 692 -44.03 18.17 21.07
CA ARG A 692 -43.09 17.45 21.94
C ARG A 692 -42.97 15.98 21.54
N ASP A 693 -44.08 15.32 21.26
CA ASP A 693 -44.07 13.93 20.77
C ASP A 693 -43.40 13.84 19.39
N TYR A 694 -43.66 14.81 18.52
CA TYR A 694 -43.03 14.91 17.19
C TYR A 694 -41.51 15.03 17.26
N PHE A 695 -40.98 15.99 18.03
CA PHE A 695 -39.52 16.18 18.14
C PHE A 695 -38.84 15.04 18.89
N ARG A 696 -39.55 14.39 19.84
CA ARG A 696 -39.08 13.18 20.49
C ARG A 696 -38.96 12.03 19.49
N ASP A 697 -39.98 11.81 18.65
CA ASP A 697 -39.95 10.79 17.59
C ASP A 697 -38.83 11.07 16.59
N LEU A 698 -38.72 12.31 16.12
CA LEU A 698 -37.67 12.75 15.20
C LEU A 698 -36.26 12.46 15.73
N SER A 699 -36.01 12.67 17.02
CA SER A 699 -34.71 12.41 17.65
C SER A 699 -34.30 10.92 17.63
N PHE A 700 -35.29 10.02 17.56
CA PHE A 700 -35.06 8.60 17.45
C PHE A 700 -35.03 8.11 16.01
N ARG A 701 -35.32 8.93 15.00
CA ARG A 701 -35.22 8.49 13.61
C ARG A 701 -33.76 8.39 13.16
N MET A 702 -33.50 7.44 12.28
CA MET A 702 -32.20 7.18 11.71
C MET A 702 -32.36 6.56 10.33
N GLU A 703 -31.76 7.17 9.34
CA GLU A 703 -31.64 6.59 8.01
C GLU A 703 -30.51 5.56 7.97
N VAL A 704 -30.82 4.37 7.47
CA VAL A 704 -29.86 3.27 7.31
C VAL A 704 -30.03 2.66 5.93
N THR A 705 -28.93 2.48 5.22
CA THR A 705 -28.90 1.82 3.92
C THR A 705 -28.62 0.32 4.10
N PHE A 706 -29.46 -0.53 3.52
CA PHE A 706 -29.30 -1.98 3.53
C PHE A 706 -28.76 -2.46 2.18
N CYS A 707 -27.60 -3.13 2.19
CA CYS A 707 -26.93 -3.62 0.98
C CYS A 707 -26.84 -5.16 0.98
N ASP A 708 -27.14 -5.79 -0.14
CA ASP A 708 -26.98 -7.23 -0.33
C ASP A 708 -25.50 -7.58 -0.52
N LYS A 709 -24.99 -8.43 0.38
CA LYS A 709 -23.61 -8.92 0.37
C LYS A 709 -23.28 -9.78 -0.85
N THR A 710 -24.27 -10.45 -1.43
CA THR A 710 -24.09 -11.38 -2.56
C THR A 710 -23.99 -10.65 -3.89
N VAL A 711 -24.44 -9.40 -3.96
CA VAL A 711 -24.41 -8.56 -5.16
C VAL A 711 -23.22 -7.60 -5.07
N PRO A 712 -22.20 -7.74 -5.93
CA PRO A 712 -21.07 -6.81 -5.96
C PRO A 712 -21.53 -5.38 -6.26
N ASN A 713 -21.11 -4.42 -5.44
CA ASN A 713 -21.45 -2.99 -5.56
C ASN A 713 -22.95 -2.68 -5.51
N ASP A 714 -23.72 -3.43 -4.72
CA ASP A 714 -25.14 -3.13 -4.50
C ASP A 714 -25.31 -1.69 -3.96
N PRO A 715 -26.07 -0.81 -4.65
CA PRO A 715 -26.42 0.51 -4.11
C PRO A 715 -27.27 0.41 -2.83
N GLY A 716 -27.93 -0.74 -2.62
CA GLY A 716 -28.80 -0.98 -1.49
C GLY A 716 -30.08 -0.15 -1.53
N PHE A 717 -30.84 -0.20 -0.45
CA PHE A 717 -32.05 0.62 -0.27
C PHE A 717 -32.03 1.30 1.09
N LEU A 718 -32.52 2.55 1.12
CA LEU A 718 -32.61 3.37 2.31
C LEU A 718 -33.89 3.02 3.09
N MET A 719 -33.77 2.87 4.40
CA MET A 719 -34.90 2.82 5.32
C MET A 719 -34.70 3.81 6.46
N GLU A 720 -35.78 4.49 6.83
CA GLU A 720 -35.84 5.28 8.06
C GLU A 720 -36.37 4.38 9.18
N LEU A 721 -35.55 4.18 10.21
CA LEU A 721 -35.86 3.31 11.34
C LEU A 721 -35.61 4.04 12.67
N SER A 722 -36.25 3.57 13.73
CA SER A 722 -35.95 4.06 15.08
C SER A 722 -34.57 3.58 15.55
N GLN A 723 -33.78 4.44 16.16
CA GLN A 723 -32.51 4.12 16.82
C GLN A 723 -32.68 3.07 17.92
N LYS A 724 -33.89 2.98 18.49
CA LYS A 724 -34.26 2.03 19.55
C LYS A 724 -34.79 0.70 19.01
N ILE A 725 -34.91 0.54 17.68
CA ILE A 725 -35.42 -0.70 17.10
C ILE A 725 -34.52 -1.86 17.49
N THR A 726 -35.13 -2.96 17.91
CA THR A 726 -34.42 -4.21 18.25
C THR A 726 -34.08 -4.98 16.98
N TYR A 727 -33.21 -5.99 17.09
CA TYR A 727 -32.90 -6.89 15.97
C TYR A 727 -34.18 -7.48 15.34
N GLU A 728 -35.10 -8.00 16.17
CA GLU A 728 -36.32 -8.67 15.69
C GLU A 728 -37.23 -7.70 14.92
N GLN A 729 -37.42 -6.49 15.45
CA GLN A 729 -38.23 -5.46 14.80
C GLN A 729 -37.58 -4.98 13.50
N MET A 730 -36.26 -4.81 13.46
CA MET A 730 -35.50 -4.47 12.26
C MET A 730 -35.62 -5.58 11.20
N ALA A 731 -35.37 -6.83 11.58
CA ALA A 731 -35.47 -7.98 10.68
C ALA A 731 -36.88 -8.10 10.08
N LYS A 732 -37.92 -7.85 10.87
CA LYS A 732 -39.31 -7.81 10.41
C LYS A 732 -39.57 -6.67 9.42
N ALA A 733 -39.09 -5.46 9.71
CA ALA A 733 -39.26 -4.32 8.80
C ALA A 733 -38.53 -4.53 7.46
N VAL A 734 -37.30 -5.04 7.51
CA VAL A 734 -36.48 -5.32 6.32
C VAL A 734 -37.07 -6.47 5.50
N SER A 735 -37.51 -7.55 6.15
CA SER A 735 -38.13 -8.69 5.46
C SER A 735 -39.46 -8.34 4.79
N GLN A 736 -40.27 -7.47 5.40
CA GLN A 736 -41.46 -6.90 4.75
C GLN A 736 -41.10 -6.10 3.50
N ARG A 737 -40.02 -5.31 3.54
CA ARG A 737 -39.53 -4.55 2.38
C ARG A 737 -39.01 -5.47 1.26
N LEU A 738 -38.42 -6.61 1.61
CA LEU A 738 -37.86 -7.58 0.68
C LEU A 738 -38.83 -8.68 0.24
N GLY A 739 -40.00 -8.80 0.87
CA GLY A 739 -40.97 -9.86 0.59
C GLY A 739 -40.51 -11.26 0.99
N THR A 740 -39.77 -11.39 2.10
CA THR A 740 -39.23 -12.68 2.59
C THR A 740 -39.55 -12.94 4.06
N ASP A 741 -39.16 -14.09 4.60
CA ASP A 741 -39.26 -14.40 6.03
C ASP A 741 -38.09 -13.75 6.81
N PRO A 742 -38.33 -13.07 7.94
CA PRO A 742 -37.27 -12.51 8.80
C PRO A 742 -36.15 -13.50 9.16
N TYR A 743 -36.48 -14.78 9.37
CA TYR A 743 -35.50 -15.81 9.71
C TYR A 743 -34.66 -16.28 8.52
N LEU A 744 -35.05 -15.92 7.30
CA LEU A 744 -34.25 -16.17 6.09
C LEU A 744 -33.31 -15.00 5.77
N LEU A 745 -33.18 -14.02 6.67
CA LEU A 745 -32.22 -12.92 6.53
C LEU A 745 -31.07 -13.06 7.51
N GLN A 746 -29.85 -12.97 7.00
CA GLN A 746 -28.65 -12.82 7.83
C GLN A 746 -28.05 -11.44 7.62
N PHE A 747 -27.91 -10.68 8.70
CA PHE A 747 -27.31 -9.35 8.70
C PHE A 747 -25.81 -9.41 9.04
N PHE A 748 -25.06 -8.39 8.64
CA PHE A 748 -23.63 -8.25 8.91
C PHE A 748 -23.33 -6.83 9.38
N LYS A 749 -22.42 -6.71 10.34
CA LYS A 749 -21.88 -5.42 10.77
C LYS A 749 -21.00 -4.84 9.66
N CYS A 750 -20.98 -3.52 9.49
CA CYS A 750 -20.02 -2.87 8.58
C CYS A 750 -18.59 -2.92 9.17
N GLN A 751 -17.57 -3.24 8.37
CA GLN A 751 -16.17 -3.13 8.79
C GLN A 751 -15.70 -1.67 8.77
N ASN A 752 -15.07 -1.22 9.85
CA ASN A 752 -14.62 0.17 10.02
C ASN A 752 -13.83 0.69 8.80
N TYR A 753 -14.20 1.89 8.33
CA TYR A 753 -13.61 2.66 7.22
C TYR A 753 -13.71 2.08 5.79
N LYS A 754 -13.86 0.76 5.61
CA LYS A 754 -13.78 0.10 4.29
C LYS A 754 -15.11 -0.10 3.56
N ASP A 755 -16.26 0.23 4.16
CA ASP A 755 -17.59 0.06 3.54
C ASP A 755 -17.82 -1.38 3.02
N LEU A 756 -17.38 -2.38 3.79
CA LEU A 756 -17.47 -3.81 3.45
C LEU A 756 -18.24 -4.61 4.52
N PRO A 757 -18.90 -5.72 4.13
CA PRO A 757 -19.57 -6.61 5.07
C PRO A 757 -18.56 -7.26 6.02
N GLY A 758 -18.77 -7.09 7.31
CA GLY A 758 -17.97 -7.67 8.38
C GLY A 758 -18.54 -8.98 8.91
N ASN A 759 -18.43 -9.15 10.22
CA ASN A 759 -18.91 -10.36 10.88
C ASN A 759 -20.44 -10.45 10.84
N PRO A 760 -21.00 -11.67 10.68
CA PRO A 760 -22.44 -11.89 10.75
C PRO A 760 -22.97 -11.49 12.13
N LEU A 761 -24.13 -10.86 12.12
CA LEU A 761 -24.89 -10.46 13.29
C LEU A 761 -25.75 -11.63 13.76
N LYS A 762 -25.64 -11.98 15.04
CA LYS A 762 -26.46 -13.05 15.63
C LYS A 762 -27.93 -12.64 15.68
N CYS A 763 -28.84 -13.58 15.47
CA CYS A 763 -30.28 -13.35 15.56
C CYS A 763 -30.77 -13.14 17.00
N THR A 764 -29.94 -13.48 17.99
CA THR A 764 -30.14 -13.19 19.43
C THR A 764 -29.43 -11.90 19.87
N PHE A 765 -29.22 -10.95 18.96
CA PHE A 765 -28.58 -9.69 19.31
C PHE A 765 -29.55 -8.83 20.15
N ASP A 766 -29.23 -8.66 21.43
CA ASP A 766 -30.06 -7.93 22.40
C ASP A 766 -29.90 -6.40 22.35
N GLY A 767 -29.01 -5.89 21.50
CA GLY A 767 -28.76 -4.47 21.36
C GLY A 767 -29.71 -3.75 20.40
N THR A 768 -29.55 -2.43 20.32
CA THR A 768 -30.36 -1.55 19.45
C THR A 768 -29.66 -1.22 18.14
N LEU A 769 -30.41 -0.69 17.16
CA LEU A 769 -29.83 -0.19 15.91
C LEU A 769 -28.75 0.89 16.13
N LYS A 770 -28.91 1.75 17.15
CA LYS A 770 -27.91 2.74 17.54
C LYS A 770 -26.56 2.11 17.85
N GLU A 771 -26.55 1.01 18.61
CA GLU A 771 -25.32 0.29 18.96
C GLU A 771 -24.72 -0.42 17.75
N LEU A 772 -25.57 -0.91 16.85
CA LEU A 772 -25.14 -1.64 15.68
C LEU A 772 -24.40 -0.76 14.67
N VAL A 773 -24.85 0.48 14.49
CA VAL A 773 -24.26 1.46 13.56
C VAL A 773 -23.29 2.42 14.24
N ALA A 774 -23.01 2.26 15.54
CA ALA A 774 -22.12 3.14 16.30
C ALA A 774 -20.71 3.28 15.69
N ASN A 775 -20.24 2.22 15.01
CA ASN A 775 -18.92 2.19 14.37
C ASN A 775 -18.95 2.55 12.87
N CYS A 776 -20.12 2.88 12.31
CA CYS A 776 -20.23 3.38 10.94
C CYS A 776 -19.74 4.83 10.86
N LYS A 777 -19.37 5.28 9.65
CA LYS A 777 -19.07 6.69 9.42
C LYS A 777 -20.33 7.53 9.74
N PRO A 778 -20.19 8.70 10.40
CA PRO A 778 -21.35 9.51 10.82
C PRO A 778 -22.33 9.83 9.70
N LYS A 779 -21.81 10.06 8.48
CA LYS A 779 -22.59 10.43 7.29
C LYS A 779 -23.17 9.25 6.49
N THR A 780 -22.73 8.01 6.74
CA THR A 780 -23.17 6.84 5.99
C THR A 780 -23.34 5.65 6.91
N LYS A 781 -24.59 5.35 7.28
CA LYS A 781 -24.96 4.21 8.12
C LYS A 781 -25.42 3.08 7.21
N LYS A 782 -24.60 2.03 7.11
CA LYS A 782 -24.84 0.87 6.23
C LYS A 782 -24.90 -0.42 7.04
N ILE A 783 -25.85 -1.28 6.68
CA ILE A 783 -25.94 -2.66 7.18
C ILE A 783 -25.95 -3.57 5.97
N PHE A 784 -25.14 -4.61 5.99
CA PHE A 784 -25.17 -5.61 4.92
C PHE A 784 -26.09 -6.75 5.31
N TYR A 785 -26.72 -7.38 4.33
CA TYR A 785 -27.54 -8.57 4.54
C TYR A 785 -27.35 -9.60 3.42
N GLN A 786 -27.84 -10.81 3.62
CA GLN A 786 -28.02 -11.80 2.56
C GLN A 786 -29.28 -12.61 2.84
N GLN A 787 -29.91 -13.13 1.78
CA GLN A 787 -31.01 -14.09 1.92
C GLN A 787 -30.45 -15.52 2.07
N LEU A 788 -31.07 -16.31 2.94
CA LEU A 788 -30.72 -17.69 3.25
C LEU A 788 -31.77 -18.65 2.69
N SER A 789 -31.34 -19.89 2.42
CA SER A 789 -32.24 -21.00 2.11
C SER A 789 -32.66 -21.82 3.33
N ILE A 790 -32.08 -21.53 4.51
CA ILE A 790 -32.38 -22.16 5.80
C ILE A 790 -32.55 -21.07 6.88
N HIS A 791 -33.28 -21.36 7.94
CA HIS A 791 -33.48 -20.38 9.01
C HIS A 791 -32.15 -20.01 9.70
N VAL A 792 -31.95 -18.73 9.99
CA VAL A 792 -30.70 -18.17 10.53
C VAL A 792 -30.34 -18.75 11.91
N ASN A 793 -31.33 -19.07 12.73
CA ASN A 793 -31.14 -19.72 14.04
C ASN A 793 -30.58 -21.15 13.92
N GLU A 794 -30.92 -21.88 12.86
CA GLU A 794 -30.35 -23.19 12.55
C GLU A 794 -28.95 -23.06 11.97
N LEU A 795 -28.74 -22.09 11.08
CA LEU A 795 -27.43 -21.79 10.50
C LEU A 795 -26.41 -21.39 11.58
N GLU A 796 -26.83 -20.65 12.60
CA GLU A 796 -25.96 -20.21 13.71
C GLU A 796 -25.44 -21.36 14.57
N ASN A 797 -26.14 -22.49 14.62
CA ASN A 797 -25.70 -23.69 15.34
C ASN A 797 -24.86 -24.65 14.48
N LYS A 798 -24.74 -24.36 13.18
CA LYS A 798 -23.96 -25.12 12.21
C LYS A 798 -22.58 -24.49 12.00
N LYS A 799 -21.56 -25.33 11.79
CA LYS A 799 -20.21 -24.93 11.39
C LYS A 799 -20.07 -25.22 9.91
N GLN A 800 -19.70 -24.22 9.11
CA GLN A 800 -19.33 -24.49 7.72
C GLN A 800 -17.99 -25.24 7.70
N PHE A 801 -17.97 -26.43 7.12
CA PHE A 801 -16.77 -27.26 6.99
C PHE A 801 -16.56 -27.60 5.52
N LYS A 802 -15.51 -27.03 4.92
CA LYS A 802 -15.15 -27.23 3.52
C LYS A 802 -14.11 -28.35 3.42
N CYS A 803 -14.40 -29.36 2.60
CA CYS A 803 -13.51 -30.50 2.36
C CYS A 803 -13.66 -31.05 0.94
N ILE A 804 -12.79 -31.99 0.58
CA ILE A 804 -12.80 -32.67 -0.72
C ILE A 804 -13.47 -34.03 -0.56
N TRP A 805 -14.45 -34.35 -1.39
CA TRP A 805 -14.98 -35.68 -1.58
C TRP A 805 -14.23 -36.38 -2.71
N VAL A 806 -13.81 -37.63 -2.47
CA VAL A 806 -13.27 -38.49 -3.53
C VAL A 806 -14.01 -39.82 -3.56
N ASN A 807 -14.47 -40.20 -4.74
CA ASN A 807 -15.17 -41.47 -4.94
C ASN A 807 -14.21 -42.69 -4.93
N LEU A 808 -14.78 -43.91 -4.86
CA LEU A 808 -13.96 -45.13 -4.82
C LEU A 808 -13.06 -45.31 -6.04
N THR A 809 -13.43 -44.79 -7.21
CA THR A 809 -12.64 -44.93 -8.44
C THR A 809 -11.51 -43.91 -8.57
N LEU A 810 -11.35 -42.99 -7.61
CA LEU A 810 -10.38 -41.89 -7.65
C LEU A 810 -10.53 -40.95 -8.87
N LYS A 811 -11.65 -41.03 -9.58
CA LYS A 811 -11.91 -40.26 -10.81
C LYS A 811 -12.76 -39.02 -10.57
N GLU A 812 -13.59 -39.06 -9.53
CA GLU A 812 -14.42 -37.94 -9.13
C GLU A 812 -13.84 -37.32 -7.87
N GLU A 813 -13.34 -36.10 -8.00
CA GLU A 813 -12.90 -35.24 -6.92
C GLU A 813 -13.80 -33.99 -6.90
N LYS A 814 -14.53 -33.78 -5.81
CA LYS A 814 -15.50 -32.68 -5.70
C LYS A 814 -15.30 -31.94 -4.38
N GLU A 815 -15.21 -30.61 -4.45
CA GLU A 815 -15.29 -29.80 -3.25
C GLU A 815 -16.72 -29.81 -2.71
N ILE A 816 -16.86 -30.18 -1.44
CA ILE A 816 -18.14 -30.20 -0.73
C ILE A 816 -18.07 -29.28 0.48
N ILE A 817 -19.18 -28.61 0.75
CA ILE A 817 -19.36 -27.74 1.91
C ILE A 817 -20.41 -28.40 2.80
N LEU A 818 -19.98 -28.77 4.00
CA LEU A 818 -20.80 -29.45 4.99
C LEU A 818 -21.21 -28.47 6.09
N TYR A 819 -22.38 -28.72 6.69
CA TYR A 819 -22.92 -27.89 7.78
C TYR A 819 -23.26 -28.74 9.01
N PRO A 820 -22.27 -29.43 9.63
CA PRO A 820 -22.48 -30.15 10.88
C PRO A 820 -22.74 -29.19 12.05
N ASN A 821 -23.27 -29.71 13.14
CA ASN A 821 -23.43 -28.95 14.39
C ASN A 821 -22.06 -28.54 14.96
N LYS A 822 -21.95 -27.33 15.50
CA LYS A 822 -20.68 -26.79 16.05
C LYS A 822 -20.05 -27.67 17.13
N ASN A 823 -20.88 -28.29 17.96
CA ASN A 823 -20.44 -29.19 19.05
C ASN A 823 -20.39 -30.67 18.63
N GLY A 824 -20.54 -30.95 17.33
CA GLY A 824 -20.48 -32.30 16.79
C GLY A 824 -19.07 -32.87 16.77
N THR A 825 -18.98 -34.15 16.45
CA THR A 825 -17.72 -34.87 16.22
C THR A 825 -17.48 -35.10 14.73
N VAL A 826 -16.31 -35.63 14.39
CA VAL A 826 -15.99 -36.12 13.03
C VAL A 826 -17.05 -37.09 12.53
N LEU A 827 -17.64 -37.93 13.39
CA LEU A 827 -18.76 -38.81 13.01
C LEU A 827 -19.92 -38.03 12.41
N ASN A 828 -20.35 -36.94 13.06
CA ASN A 828 -21.47 -36.13 12.58
C ASN A 828 -21.14 -35.44 11.24
N LEU A 829 -19.87 -35.08 11.02
CA LEU A 829 -19.39 -34.56 9.74
C LEU A 829 -19.47 -35.62 8.63
N LEU A 830 -19.08 -36.87 8.91
CA LEU A 830 -19.17 -37.99 7.96
C LEU A 830 -20.63 -38.35 7.65
N GLU A 831 -21.52 -38.32 8.64
CA GLU A 831 -22.97 -38.51 8.43
C GLU A 831 -23.56 -37.42 7.55
N GLU A 832 -23.14 -36.17 7.72
CA GLU A 832 -23.57 -35.06 6.87
C GLU A 832 -23.03 -35.20 5.44
N ALA A 833 -21.78 -35.63 5.28
CA ALA A 833 -21.20 -35.93 3.98
C ALA A 833 -22.00 -37.03 3.26
N LYS A 834 -22.37 -38.09 3.98
CA LYS A 834 -23.13 -39.24 3.45
C LYS A 834 -24.50 -38.86 2.88
N LYS A 835 -25.10 -37.74 3.29
CA LYS A 835 -26.36 -37.22 2.72
C LYS A 835 -26.17 -36.52 1.37
N LEU A 836 -24.96 -36.05 1.08
CA LEU A 836 -24.64 -35.21 -0.09
C LEU A 836 -23.88 -35.96 -1.18
N VAL A 837 -23.42 -37.18 -0.88
CA VAL A 837 -22.62 -37.99 -1.80
C VAL A 837 -23.35 -39.30 -2.14
N GLU A 838 -23.22 -39.74 -3.39
CA GLU A 838 -23.68 -41.05 -3.82
C GLU A 838 -22.60 -42.09 -3.51
N LEU A 839 -22.93 -43.10 -2.70
CA LEU A 839 -22.02 -44.19 -2.36
C LEU A 839 -22.04 -45.27 -3.44
N SER A 840 -20.92 -45.95 -3.63
CA SER A 840 -20.82 -46.95 -4.70
C SER A 840 -21.63 -48.21 -4.37
N GLU A 841 -22.35 -48.78 -5.34
CA GLU A 841 -23.15 -50.01 -5.14
C GLU A 841 -22.32 -51.19 -4.58
N ASN A 842 -21.04 -51.26 -4.96
CA ASN A 842 -20.09 -52.28 -4.51
C ASN A 842 -19.17 -51.84 -3.36
N GLY A 843 -19.37 -50.64 -2.81
CA GLY A 843 -18.55 -50.03 -1.76
C GLY A 843 -18.80 -50.57 -0.35
N SER A 844 -18.02 -50.11 0.63
CA SER A 844 -18.17 -50.55 2.03
C SER A 844 -19.32 -49.87 2.77
N GLY A 845 -19.84 -48.75 2.24
CA GLY A 845 -20.83 -47.90 2.89
C GLY A 845 -20.29 -47.10 4.10
N LYS A 846 -18.99 -47.21 4.42
CA LYS A 846 -18.31 -46.50 5.52
C LYS A 846 -17.40 -45.42 4.97
N LEU A 847 -17.48 -44.23 5.55
CA LEU A 847 -16.65 -43.08 5.18
C LEU A 847 -15.50 -42.91 6.16
N ARG A 848 -14.38 -42.34 5.71
CA ARG A 848 -13.30 -41.84 6.57
C ARG A 848 -12.92 -40.42 6.20
N ILE A 849 -12.39 -39.68 7.16
CA ILE A 849 -11.74 -38.38 6.93
C ILE A 849 -10.22 -38.56 6.91
N LEU A 850 -9.56 -37.78 6.06
CA LEU A 850 -8.13 -37.84 5.76
C LEU A 850 -7.55 -36.43 5.75
N GLU A 851 -6.29 -36.30 6.11
CA GLU A 851 -5.54 -35.05 5.99
C GLU A 851 -4.61 -35.13 4.77
N ILE A 852 -4.64 -34.09 3.93
CA ILE A 852 -3.75 -33.91 2.80
C ILE A 852 -2.84 -32.72 3.09
N VAL A 853 -1.53 -32.95 3.01
CA VAL A 853 -0.50 -31.91 3.08
C VAL A 853 0.44 -32.11 1.90
N SER A 854 0.60 -31.09 1.06
CA SER A 854 1.43 -31.15 -0.15
C SER A 854 1.13 -32.38 -1.02
N ASN A 855 -0.15 -32.67 -1.31
CA ASN A 855 -0.59 -33.84 -2.09
C ASN A 855 -0.14 -35.21 -1.52
N LYS A 856 0.16 -35.31 -0.22
CA LYS A 856 0.45 -36.56 0.49
C LYS A 856 -0.66 -36.84 1.51
N LEU A 857 -1.07 -38.10 1.59
CA LEU A 857 -2.17 -38.55 2.43
C LEU A 857 -1.70 -38.93 3.83
N GLN A 858 -2.43 -38.49 4.85
CA GLN A 858 -2.27 -38.91 6.23
C GLN A 858 -3.61 -39.37 6.81
N PRO A 859 -3.61 -40.35 7.75
CA PRO A 859 -4.81 -40.70 8.49
C PRO A 859 -5.39 -39.47 9.16
N GLY A 860 -6.69 -39.25 8.98
CA GLY A 860 -7.38 -38.15 9.61
C GLY A 860 -7.68 -38.41 11.10
N PRO A 861 -8.28 -37.42 11.77
CA PRO A 861 -8.77 -37.54 13.13
C PRO A 861 -9.81 -38.66 13.26
N LYS A 862 -9.85 -39.30 14.44
CA LYS A 862 -10.83 -40.35 14.74
C LYS A 862 -12.26 -39.79 14.81
N GLU A 863 -13.25 -40.67 14.66
CA GLU A 863 -14.68 -40.31 14.61
C GLU A 863 -15.20 -39.62 15.89
N ASP A 864 -14.59 -39.89 17.05
CA ASP A 864 -14.93 -39.31 18.35
C ASP A 864 -14.32 -37.92 18.58
N VAL A 865 -13.43 -37.47 17.69
CA VAL A 865 -12.75 -36.18 17.80
C VAL A 865 -13.75 -35.02 17.59
N PRO A 866 -13.81 -34.03 18.50
CA PRO A 866 -14.67 -32.86 18.35
C PRO A 866 -14.29 -32.00 17.15
N LEU A 867 -15.28 -31.47 16.42
CA LEU A 867 -15.05 -30.63 15.23
C LEU A 867 -14.34 -29.30 15.52
N GLU A 868 -14.35 -28.84 16.76
CA GLU A 868 -13.60 -27.67 17.21
C GLU A 868 -12.08 -27.87 17.15
N SER A 869 -11.62 -29.10 17.36
CA SER A 869 -10.20 -29.45 17.33
C SER A 869 -9.61 -29.54 15.90
N LEU A 870 -10.46 -29.44 14.88
CA LEU A 870 -10.03 -29.47 13.47
C LEU A 870 -9.62 -28.07 13.01
N SER A 871 -8.38 -27.94 12.54
CA SER A 871 -7.86 -26.68 12.01
C SER A 871 -8.20 -26.54 10.52
N THR A 872 -9.09 -25.61 10.19
CA THR A 872 -9.45 -25.28 8.79
C THR A 872 -8.64 -24.13 8.20
N ASN A 873 -7.73 -23.53 8.98
CA ASN A 873 -6.92 -22.38 8.57
C ASN A 873 -5.44 -22.81 8.51
N GLY A 874 -4.93 -23.14 7.32
CA GLY A 874 -3.54 -23.55 7.11
C GLY A 874 -3.33 -24.34 5.81
N SER A 875 -2.14 -24.94 5.65
CA SER A 875 -1.76 -25.77 4.48
C SER A 875 -2.41 -27.17 4.45
N LYS A 876 -3.24 -27.50 5.44
CA LYS A 876 -3.93 -28.78 5.56
C LYS A 876 -5.26 -28.77 4.82
N ILE A 877 -5.49 -29.78 4.00
CA ILE A 877 -6.76 -29.99 3.29
C ILE A 877 -7.41 -31.26 3.83
N TYR A 878 -8.68 -31.19 4.23
CA TYR A 878 -9.43 -32.39 4.63
C TYR A 878 -10.08 -33.05 3.42
N ARG A 879 -9.97 -34.38 3.33
CA ARG A 879 -10.65 -35.22 2.34
C ARG A 879 -11.54 -36.24 3.03
N ILE A 880 -12.74 -36.44 2.50
CA ILE A 880 -13.65 -37.52 2.87
C ILE A 880 -13.71 -38.49 1.69
N GLU A 881 -13.66 -39.79 1.99
CA GLU A 881 -13.81 -40.84 0.99
C GLU A 881 -14.49 -42.07 1.57
N GLU A 882 -15.05 -42.91 0.69
CA GLU A 882 -15.54 -44.23 1.05
C GLU A 882 -14.37 -45.21 1.22
N ILE A 883 -14.38 -45.99 2.30
CA ILE A 883 -13.33 -46.98 2.59
C ILE A 883 -13.52 -48.18 1.63
N PRO A 884 -12.49 -48.63 0.90
CA PRO A 884 -12.58 -49.86 0.11
C PRO A 884 -12.80 -51.11 0.98
N LYS A 885 -13.52 -52.12 0.48
CA LYS A 885 -13.84 -53.34 1.25
C LYS A 885 -12.60 -54.10 1.73
N ASP A 886 -11.53 -54.09 0.93
CA ASP A 886 -10.26 -54.76 1.19
C ASP A 886 -9.38 -54.02 2.22
N GLU A 887 -9.78 -52.81 2.64
CA GLU A 887 -9.09 -51.99 3.66
C GLU A 887 -9.79 -52.02 5.03
N LEU A 888 -10.97 -52.63 5.15
CA LEU A 888 -11.76 -52.63 6.40
C LEU A 888 -11.11 -53.45 7.52
N ASN A 889 -10.56 -54.61 7.18
CA ASN A 889 -9.93 -55.54 8.12
C ASN A 889 -8.59 -55.96 7.53
N LEU A 890 -7.49 -55.55 8.17
CA LEU A 890 -6.13 -55.91 7.77
C LEU A 890 -5.63 -57.06 8.65
N SER A 891 -4.93 -58.01 8.01
CA SER A 891 -4.25 -59.12 8.69
C SER A 891 -2.90 -58.66 9.26
N GLU A 892 -2.28 -59.42 10.18
CA GLU A 892 -1.01 -59.01 10.82
C GLU A 892 0.17 -58.84 9.84
N ASP A 893 0.09 -59.51 8.69
CA ASP A 893 1.02 -59.45 7.56
C ASP A 893 0.64 -58.37 6.51
N GLU A 894 -0.41 -57.57 6.74
CA GLU A 894 -0.88 -56.52 5.83
C GLU A 894 -0.72 -55.12 6.46
N ILE A 895 -0.41 -54.12 5.63
CA ILE A 895 -0.33 -52.72 6.05
C ILE A 895 -0.95 -51.80 5.00
N LEU A 896 -1.60 -50.74 5.47
CA LEU A 896 -2.12 -49.68 4.62
C LEU A 896 -1.07 -48.57 4.45
N VAL A 897 -0.60 -48.38 3.22
CA VAL A 897 0.49 -47.45 2.90
C VAL A 897 -0.05 -46.27 2.10
N PRO A 898 0.30 -45.02 2.45
CA PRO A 898 -0.05 -43.87 1.62
C PRO A 898 0.73 -43.91 0.31
N VAL A 899 0.03 -43.68 -0.80
CA VAL A 899 0.56 -43.60 -2.16
C VAL A 899 0.39 -42.17 -2.65
N ALA A 900 1.45 -41.60 -3.22
CA ALA A 900 1.39 -40.28 -3.84
C ALA A 900 2.18 -40.25 -5.16
N HIS A 901 1.74 -39.39 -6.08
CA HIS A 901 2.40 -39.18 -7.36
C HIS A 901 3.42 -38.08 -7.21
N PHE A 902 4.59 -38.24 -7.83
CA PHE A 902 5.62 -37.21 -7.91
C PHE A 902 6.29 -37.24 -9.28
N HIS A 903 7.03 -36.19 -9.62
CA HIS A 903 7.78 -36.17 -10.87
C HIS A 903 9.17 -35.62 -10.62
N LYS A 904 10.21 -36.43 -10.91
CA LYS A 904 11.65 -36.13 -10.70
C LYS A 904 12.04 -35.95 -9.24
N ASP A 905 11.42 -34.98 -8.57
CA ASP A 905 11.65 -34.64 -7.18
C ASP A 905 10.48 -35.11 -6.30
N VAL A 906 10.82 -35.76 -5.19
CA VAL A 906 9.92 -36.30 -4.16
C VAL A 906 9.12 -35.21 -3.43
N PHE A 907 9.57 -33.96 -3.53
CA PHE A 907 8.83 -32.78 -3.07
C PHE A 907 7.82 -32.27 -4.10
N SER A 908 7.99 -32.61 -5.39
CA SER A 908 7.10 -32.21 -6.49
C SER A 908 5.91 -33.18 -6.63
N THR A 909 5.14 -33.33 -5.55
CA THR A 909 3.98 -34.21 -5.52
C THR A 909 2.74 -33.59 -6.18
N PHE A 910 1.97 -34.41 -6.89
CA PHE A 910 0.77 -33.99 -7.60
C PHE A 910 -0.28 -35.12 -7.65
N GLY A 911 -1.39 -34.86 -8.34
CA GLY A 911 -2.45 -35.85 -8.55
C GLY A 911 -3.25 -36.15 -7.28
N ILE A 912 -3.97 -37.26 -7.30
CA ILE A 912 -4.88 -37.68 -6.23
C ILE A 912 -4.17 -38.78 -5.41
N PRO A 913 -3.64 -38.49 -4.21
CA PRO A 913 -3.03 -39.52 -3.39
C PRO A 913 -4.10 -40.48 -2.84
N PHE A 914 -3.72 -41.71 -2.53
CA PHE A 914 -4.65 -42.73 -2.02
C PHE A 914 -3.93 -43.69 -1.08
N PHE A 915 -4.68 -44.41 -0.25
CA PHE A 915 -4.14 -45.52 0.50
C PHE A 915 -4.15 -46.81 -0.33
N PHE A 916 -3.15 -47.65 -0.13
CA PHE A 916 -3.03 -48.93 -0.81
C PHE A 916 -2.55 -50.02 0.15
N LYS A 917 -3.21 -51.17 0.10
CA LYS A 917 -2.89 -52.32 0.96
C LYS A 917 -1.71 -53.11 0.41
N ILE A 918 -0.67 -53.29 1.21
CA ILE A 918 0.52 -54.10 0.88
C ILE A 918 0.57 -55.31 1.82
N LYS A 919 0.89 -56.49 1.27
CA LYS A 919 1.03 -57.74 2.03
C LYS A 919 2.50 -58.18 2.08
N HIS A 920 2.99 -58.60 3.24
CA HIS A 920 4.35 -59.09 3.42
C HIS A 920 4.58 -60.36 2.58
N GLY A 921 5.68 -60.40 1.83
CA GLY A 921 6.03 -61.50 0.93
C GLY A 921 5.25 -61.52 -0.39
N GLU A 922 4.40 -60.52 -0.67
CA GLU A 922 3.73 -60.39 -1.98
C GLU A 922 4.75 -60.07 -3.07
N PRO A 923 4.83 -60.86 -4.16
CA PRO A 923 5.69 -60.52 -5.29
C PRO A 923 5.32 -59.14 -5.85
N PHE A 924 6.31 -58.29 -6.08
CA PHE A 924 6.07 -56.90 -6.53
C PHE A 924 5.26 -56.84 -7.83
N LEU A 925 5.42 -57.81 -8.73
CA LEU A 925 4.64 -57.90 -9.96
C LEU A 925 3.12 -58.04 -9.69
N GLN A 926 2.73 -58.82 -8.68
CA GLN A 926 1.32 -58.97 -8.29
C GLN A 926 0.76 -57.68 -7.66
N MET A 927 1.58 -57.01 -6.84
CA MET A 927 1.24 -55.72 -6.26
C MET A 927 1.06 -54.65 -7.37
N LYS A 928 1.98 -54.63 -8.35
CA LYS A 928 1.96 -53.74 -9.52
C LYS A 928 0.72 -53.95 -10.38
N GLU A 929 0.28 -55.19 -10.61
CA GLU A 929 -0.99 -55.49 -11.32
C GLU A 929 -2.23 -54.97 -10.56
N ARG A 930 -2.25 -55.10 -9.23
CA ARG A 930 -3.33 -54.55 -8.40
C ARG A 930 -3.36 -53.03 -8.45
N LEU A 931 -2.18 -52.40 -8.43
CA LEU A 931 -2.03 -50.96 -8.52
C LEU A 931 -2.45 -50.42 -9.90
N PHE A 932 -2.12 -51.14 -10.97
CA PHE A 932 -2.58 -50.84 -12.33
C PHE A 932 -4.11 -50.81 -12.41
N LYS A 933 -4.77 -51.87 -11.92
CA LYS A 933 -6.24 -51.95 -11.87
C LYS A 933 -6.85 -50.84 -11.01
N ARG A 934 -6.16 -50.41 -9.95
CA ARG A 934 -6.63 -49.35 -9.04
C ARG A 934 -6.58 -47.97 -9.69
N LEU A 935 -5.53 -47.69 -10.47
CA LEU A 935 -5.35 -46.40 -11.16
C LEU A 935 -6.23 -46.27 -12.41
N ASP A 936 -6.63 -47.39 -13.03
CA ASP A 936 -7.50 -47.44 -14.22
C ASP A 936 -7.01 -46.51 -15.36
N ILE A 937 -5.72 -46.63 -15.67
CA ILE A 937 -5.01 -45.88 -16.71
C ILE A 937 -4.59 -46.80 -17.86
N GLN A 938 -4.19 -46.22 -19.00
CA GLN A 938 -3.76 -47.01 -20.16
C GLN A 938 -2.46 -47.77 -19.87
N GLU A 939 -2.37 -49.02 -20.34
CA GLU A 939 -1.21 -49.91 -20.11
C GLU A 939 0.11 -49.26 -20.55
N LYS A 940 0.15 -48.67 -21.74
CA LYS A 940 1.31 -47.92 -22.28
C LYS A 940 1.75 -46.72 -21.43
N GLU A 941 0.85 -46.17 -20.63
CA GLU A 941 1.16 -45.08 -19.71
C GLU A 941 1.73 -45.63 -18.40
N PHE A 942 1.13 -46.69 -17.86
CA PHE A 942 1.59 -47.34 -16.63
C PHE A 942 2.96 -48.01 -16.79
N GLU A 943 3.31 -48.50 -17.99
CA GLU A 943 4.66 -49.00 -18.31
C GLU A 943 5.77 -47.99 -18.04
N LYS A 944 5.46 -46.69 -18.05
CA LYS A 944 6.43 -45.61 -17.81
C LYS A 944 6.60 -45.25 -16.33
N PHE A 945 5.79 -45.83 -15.44
CA PHE A 945 5.81 -45.48 -14.03
C PHE A 945 7.02 -46.12 -13.36
N LYS A 946 7.71 -45.35 -12.52
CA LYS A 946 8.71 -45.90 -11.59
C LYS A 946 8.16 -45.88 -10.17
N PHE A 947 8.44 -46.92 -9.41
CA PHE A 947 7.91 -47.11 -8.07
C PHE A 947 9.05 -46.95 -7.07
N ALA A 948 8.84 -46.15 -6.02
CA ALA A 948 9.84 -45.93 -5.00
C ALA A 948 9.25 -46.03 -3.60
N ILE A 949 9.99 -46.63 -2.67
CA ILE A 949 9.70 -46.52 -1.23
C ILE A 949 10.39 -45.25 -0.75
N VAL A 950 9.61 -44.28 -0.29
CA VAL A 950 10.15 -42.99 0.15
C VAL A 950 10.19 -42.94 1.67
N THR A 951 11.41 -42.85 2.20
CA THR A 951 11.68 -42.78 3.66
C THR A 951 12.51 -41.54 3.96
N ALA A 952 12.09 -40.71 4.92
CA ALA A 952 12.78 -39.46 5.26
C ALA A 952 13.09 -38.56 4.04
N ASN A 953 12.15 -38.47 3.09
CA ASN A 953 12.26 -37.74 1.81
C ASN A 953 13.34 -38.25 0.83
N LYS A 954 13.86 -39.47 1.03
CA LYS A 954 14.76 -40.13 0.07
C LYS A 954 14.00 -41.24 -0.66
N PRO A 955 13.93 -41.22 -2.01
CA PRO A 955 13.29 -42.26 -2.79
C PRO A 955 14.23 -43.46 -2.96
N HIS A 956 13.78 -44.64 -2.55
CA HIS A 956 14.41 -45.92 -2.86
C HIS A 956 13.61 -46.62 -3.96
N PHE A 957 14.07 -46.50 -5.20
CA PHE A 957 13.39 -47.10 -6.35
C PHE A 957 13.43 -48.63 -6.25
N ILE A 958 12.26 -49.24 -6.46
CA ILE A 958 12.08 -50.68 -6.50
C ILE A 958 12.52 -51.18 -7.87
N ASN A 959 13.38 -52.20 -7.90
CA ASN A 959 13.79 -52.86 -9.14
C ASN A 959 12.69 -53.84 -9.59
N ASP A 960 12.35 -53.82 -10.88
CA ASP A 960 11.42 -54.75 -11.55
C ASP A 960 12.02 -56.18 -11.70
N SER A 961 12.65 -56.71 -10.64
CA SER A 961 13.14 -58.09 -10.62
C SER A 961 11.99 -59.06 -10.33
N PRO A 962 11.86 -60.18 -11.07
CA PRO A 962 10.81 -61.17 -10.83
C PRO A 962 10.88 -61.82 -9.44
N ASP A 963 12.03 -61.72 -8.76
CA ASP A 963 12.27 -62.30 -7.43
C ASP A 963 12.06 -61.29 -6.28
N TYR A 964 11.72 -60.02 -6.56
CA TYR A 964 11.52 -59.02 -5.50
C TYR A 964 10.13 -59.15 -4.86
N CYS A 965 10.11 -59.33 -3.54
CA CYS A 965 8.90 -59.40 -2.72
C CYS A 965 8.81 -58.19 -1.79
N MET A 966 7.59 -57.72 -1.56
CA MET A 966 7.30 -56.59 -0.68
C MET A 966 7.53 -56.96 0.79
N ASP A 967 8.27 -56.13 1.52
CA ASP A 967 8.39 -56.23 2.97
C ASP A 967 7.65 -55.07 3.66
N ILE A 968 6.67 -55.40 4.51
CA ILE A 968 5.98 -54.42 5.36
C ILE A 968 6.94 -53.70 6.33
N GLY A 969 8.11 -54.28 6.64
CA GLY A 969 9.18 -53.67 7.41
C GLY A 969 9.72 -52.38 6.77
N ASP A 970 9.75 -52.30 5.45
CA ASP A 970 10.20 -51.12 4.70
C ASP A 970 9.26 -49.91 4.89
N PHE A 971 8.00 -50.18 5.27
CA PHE A 971 6.98 -49.17 5.52
C PHE A 971 6.76 -48.87 7.01
N ARG A 972 7.57 -49.48 7.89
CA ARG A 972 7.58 -49.19 9.33
C ARG A 972 8.74 -48.22 9.66
N PRO A 973 8.52 -47.19 10.50
CA PRO A 973 9.60 -46.31 10.92
C PRO A 973 10.68 -47.10 11.68
N HIS A 974 11.96 -46.94 11.31
CA HIS A 974 13.08 -47.64 11.94
C HIS A 974 13.26 -47.18 13.41
N GLN A 975 13.21 -48.10 14.37
CA GLN A 975 13.30 -47.79 15.80
C GLN A 975 14.71 -47.36 16.30
N ASN A 976 15.77 -47.41 15.47
CA ASN A 976 17.16 -47.31 15.94
C ASN A 976 18.00 -46.12 15.41
N GLN A 977 17.39 -45.05 14.88
CA GLN A 977 18.12 -43.79 14.64
C GLN A 977 17.71 -42.73 15.65
N ILE A 978 18.41 -42.72 16.80
CA ILE A 978 18.42 -41.59 17.73
C ILE A 978 19.27 -40.50 17.08
N PHE A 979 18.63 -39.49 16.48
CA PHE A 979 19.28 -38.20 16.25
C PHE A 979 19.07 -37.32 17.50
N PRO A 980 20.10 -36.63 18.01
CA PRO A 980 19.97 -35.80 19.19
C PRO A 980 19.08 -34.58 18.90
N LEU A 981 17.92 -34.58 19.56
CA LEU A 981 17.08 -33.43 19.95
C LEU A 981 17.41 -32.08 19.30
N SER A 982 16.66 -31.71 18.26
CA SER A 982 16.26 -30.33 18.02
C SER A 982 14.77 -30.17 18.32
N ASN A 983 14.44 -29.19 19.16
CA ASN A 983 13.09 -28.85 19.60
C ASN A 983 12.21 -28.44 18.41
N SER A 984 11.41 -29.35 17.91
CA SER A 984 10.10 -29.07 17.29
C SER A 984 9.36 -30.41 17.14
N GLY A 985 8.05 -30.43 17.43
CA GLY A 985 7.20 -31.63 17.39
C GLY A 985 6.99 -32.19 15.98
N ALA A 986 8.06 -32.60 15.30
CA ALA A 986 8.02 -33.26 14.01
C ALA A 986 7.63 -34.73 14.22
N ASN A 987 6.36 -35.05 13.98
CA ASN A 987 5.90 -36.42 13.76
C ASN A 987 6.86 -37.10 12.76
N GLN A 988 7.47 -38.22 13.15
CA GLN A 988 8.28 -39.05 12.25
C GLN A 988 7.48 -39.32 10.98
N GLN A 989 7.95 -38.83 9.83
CA GLN A 989 7.28 -39.05 8.56
C GLN A 989 7.28 -40.54 8.25
N LYS A 990 6.07 -41.14 8.22
CA LYS A 990 5.92 -42.54 7.83
C LYS A 990 6.38 -42.73 6.39
N PRO A 991 7.05 -43.85 6.07
CA PRO A 991 7.37 -44.17 4.69
C PRO A 991 6.11 -44.26 3.83
N TRP A 992 6.24 -43.92 2.55
CA TRP A 992 5.13 -43.91 1.59
C TRP A 992 5.58 -44.46 0.25
N LEU A 993 4.63 -44.96 -0.54
CA LEU A 993 4.90 -45.48 -1.87
C LEU A 993 4.77 -44.35 -2.90
N GLY A 994 5.87 -44.00 -3.56
CA GLY A 994 5.93 -42.97 -4.58
C GLY A 994 5.75 -43.53 -5.99
N LEU A 995 4.87 -42.88 -6.76
CA LEU A 995 4.66 -43.14 -8.18
C LEU A 995 5.29 -42.01 -8.99
N ASP A 996 6.46 -42.25 -9.58
CA ASP A 996 7.15 -41.27 -10.42
C ASP A 996 6.60 -41.35 -11.85
N HIS A 997 5.93 -40.29 -12.28
CA HIS A 997 5.48 -40.13 -13.66
C HIS A 997 5.21 -38.65 -13.99
N ILE A 998 5.02 -38.34 -15.27
CA ILE A 998 4.75 -36.98 -15.74
C ILE A 998 3.34 -36.54 -15.31
N ASN A 999 3.22 -35.32 -14.78
CA ASN A 999 1.94 -34.68 -14.49
C ASN A 999 1.29 -34.17 -15.78
N LYS A 1000 0.12 -34.72 -16.14
CA LYS A 1000 -0.66 -34.32 -17.33
C LYS A 1000 -1.78 -33.32 -17.01
N ALA A 1001 -1.94 -32.89 -15.76
CA ALA A 1001 -2.98 -31.94 -15.40
C ALA A 1001 -2.75 -30.58 -16.11
N PRO A 1002 -3.82 -29.95 -16.65
CA PRO A 1002 -3.69 -28.62 -17.25
C PRO A 1002 -3.21 -27.64 -16.18
N LYS A 1003 -2.12 -26.91 -16.46
CA LYS A 1003 -1.63 -25.84 -15.59
C LYS A 1003 -2.77 -24.85 -15.36
N ARG A 1004 -3.34 -24.79 -14.16
CA ARG A 1004 -4.24 -23.69 -13.76
C ARG A 1004 -3.40 -22.42 -13.76
N ASN A 1005 -3.75 -21.46 -14.60
CA ASN A 1005 -3.25 -20.09 -14.51
C ASN A 1005 -3.67 -19.50 -13.15
N ARG A 1006 -2.79 -19.55 -12.15
CA ARG A 1006 -2.97 -18.79 -10.91
C ARG A 1006 -2.35 -17.43 -11.11
N ILE A 1007 -3.20 -16.45 -11.41
CA ILE A 1007 -2.88 -15.03 -11.30
C ILE A 1007 -2.76 -14.75 -9.80
N ASN A 1008 -1.55 -14.47 -9.34
CA ASN A 1008 -1.29 -13.92 -8.01
C ASN A 1008 -1.70 -12.44 -8.05
N TYR A 1009 -2.67 -12.01 -7.24
CA TYR A 1009 -3.16 -10.61 -7.28
C TYR A 1009 -2.09 -9.57 -6.87
N LEU A 1010 -0.97 -10.03 -6.29
CA LEU A 1010 0.18 -9.22 -5.88
C LEU A 1010 1.28 -9.11 -6.95
N GLU A 1011 1.19 -9.87 -8.05
CA GLU A 1011 2.05 -9.73 -9.22
C GLU A 1011 1.18 -9.33 -10.41
N LYS A 1012 0.81 -8.06 -10.48
CA LYS A 1012 0.33 -7.49 -11.74
C LYS A 1012 1.52 -6.80 -12.41
N ALA A 1013 1.80 -7.19 -13.66
CA ALA A 1013 2.60 -6.36 -14.55
C ALA A 1013 2.07 -4.92 -14.53
N ILE A 1014 2.97 -3.95 -14.49
CA ILE A 1014 2.62 -2.52 -14.52
C ILE A 1014 1.72 -2.26 -15.75
N LYS A 1015 0.43 -2.04 -15.50
CA LYS A 1015 -0.53 -1.60 -16.52
C LYS A 1015 -0.79 -0.12 -16.32
N ILE A 1016 -0.06 0.69 -17.08
CA ILE A 1016 -0.37 2.10 -17.24
C ILE A 1016 -1.48 2.21 -18.29
N TYR A 1017 -2.69 2.53 -17.86
CA TYR A 1017 -3.80 2.82 -18.77
C TYR A 1017 -3.57 4.21 -19.38
N ASN A 1018 -3.57 4.28 -20.71
CA ASN A 1018 -3.56 5.54 -21.47
C ASN A 1018 -4.76 6.43 -21.13
#